data_AF-A0A5N7ZA20-F1
#
_entry.id   AF-A0A5N7ZA20-F1
#
_cell.length_a   1.000
_cell.length_b   1.000
_cell.length_c   1.000
_cell.angle_alpha   90.00
_cell.angle_beta   90.00
_cell.angle_gamma   90.00
#
_symmetry.space_group_name_H-M   'P 1'
#
loop_
_entity.id
_entity.type
_entity.pdbx_description
1 polymer ?
#
loop_
_entity_poly.entity_id
_entity_poly.type
_entity_poly.pdbx_seq_one_letter_code
_entity_poly.pdbx_strand_id
1 'polypeptide(L)'
;VKAWRPCVWALAKVWHWPSSGFDLYLRPGITANDINTISDPFFKKLALHLLDKADPKKFRVQHYQAVPSPLKTKTILKNTHEYSCYQNPTGIAFENNAIAIVFVTDYNVSKGSVSLKIKDFANETDAKESIYFLKPGLNKFTVTNSGLAYIEYNSDIPDLPDVKINITTGTVNGFLSATSSFEEWQKTLLNKAYPKVDLVGKHIGINILKEPLIQNTLFKGSELVQKWDSIIAIQFHQMGLVKYNLVPRNRLFAWIESKGGYYASNHHAHFDLSWNQNALTSPHQLDIWAIANRFGQQNQFPNGLKWTGTFEVTNMIYSAYTSYILSHSRLTRLETTDDPYLGARLPGNLYNSYYNEFGLKQKNIMSRSNIFERLLPFWQLQLYYSIAGAGMNAPTLEQVIANNNIGGNTNYANWLGIITQSLRNAPYNGKPVSNGQQMMNFVKYASDAVQQDLTDFFIKSGFLIPFDAVVNDYTPGKITITQANIEATKAYIAAKKYPKPRSPVLHYITARNMYMYKNNLNPEGTINTGFTIDNTIAPGKTYYRIAHTVWKNAVAFETITADKKVLFVTTYATGDLTGKTTLVYFPKNAGNIYAVGADGTRLPILSRFQPESVTKTIPDKPNEFEDTYSDTTIKIWPNPARNSFKIAADSTIFKRATMINTKGQPVKQFSLNGTKSISVTNLPIGTYLIVLERNDHSKIIKKIVINRP
;
A
#
# COMPACT_ATOMS: atom_id res chain seq x y z
N VAL A 1 -0.71 -62.61 -4.96
CA VAL A 1 -1.32 -63.02 -6.25
C VAL A 1 -2.14 -64.32 -6.20
N LYS A 2 -1.89 -65.30 -5.30
CA LYS A 2 -2.67 -66.57 -5.27
C LYS A 2 -3.99 -66.57 -4.48
N ALA A 3 -4.33 -65.55 -3.69
CA ALA A 3 -5.57 -65.52 -2.89
C ALA A 3 -6.77 -64.78 -3.53
N TRP A 4 -6.68 -64.34 -4.80
CA TRP A 4 -7.64 -63.39 -5.40
C TRP A 4 -8.45 -63.92 -6.60
N ARG A 5 -8.35 -65.21 -6.96
CA ARG A 5 -8.84 -65.71 -8.25
C ARG A 5 -10.36 -65.59 -8.51
N PRO A 6 -11.29 -65.80 -7.56
CA PRO A 6 -12.73 -65.65 -7.85
C PRO A 6 -13.19 -64.19 -7.98
N CYS A 7 -12.71 -63.29 -7.10
CA CYS A 7 -13.07 -61.88 -7.14
C CYS A 7 -12.52 -61.15 -8.38
N VAL A 8 -11.33 -61.54 -8.86
CA VAL A 8 -10.68 -60.92 -10.02
C VAL A 8 -11.45 -61.13 -11.33
N TRP A 9 -12.18 -62.23 -11.48
CA TRP A 9 -12.97 -62.50 -12.70
C TRP A 9 -14.27 -61.69 -12.78
N ALA A 10 -14.98 -61.52 -11.66
CA ALA A 10 -16.16 -60.64 -11.60
C ALA A 10 -15.74 -59.17 -11.76
N LEU A 11 -14.60 -58.79 -11.18
CA LEU A 11 -14.01 -57.47 -11.35
C LEU A 11 -13.59 -57.21 -12.80
N ALA A 12 -12.99 -58.19 -13.49
CA ALA A 12 -12.59 -58.01 -14.89
C ALA A 12 -13.78 -57.77 -15.84
N LYS A 13 -14.99 -58.26 -15.54
CA LYS A 13 -16.20 -58.03 -16.35
C LYS A 13 -16.78 -56.62 -16.19
N VAL A 14 -16.79 -56.09 -14.97
CA VAL A 14 -17.41 -54.80 -14.65
C VAL A 14 -16.45 -53.63 -14.91
N TRP A 15 -15.16 -53.86 -14.72
CA TRP A 15 -14.15 -52.81 -14.74
C TRP A 15 -13.38 -52.82 -16.05
N HIS A 16 -13.17 -51.63 -16.62
CA HIS A 16 -12.16 -51.44 -17.66
C HIS A 16 -10.81 -51.31 -16.95
N TRP A 17 -9.94 -52.29 -17.15
CA TRP A 17 -8.55 -52.23 -16.74
C TRP A 17 -7.76 -51.84 -17.98
N PRO A 18 -7.46 -50.55 -18.23
CA PRO A 18 -6.58 -50.19 -19.32
C PRO A 18 -5.21 -50.85 -19.11
N SER A 19 -4.44 -51.03 -20.16
CA SER A 19 -3.10 -51.67 -20.14
C SER A 19 -2.11 -51.02 -19.15
N SER A 20 -2.42 -49.83 -18.63
CA SER A 20 -1.68 -49.11 -17.58
C SER A 20 -2.27 -49.22 -16.16
N GLY A 21 -3.45 -49.83 -15.96
CA GLY A 21 -4.10 -50.01 -14.64
C GLY A 21 -4.58 -48.72 -13.94
N PHE A 22 -4.54 -47.58 -14.64
CA PHE A 22 -4.60 -46.24 -14.03
C PHE A 22 -5.99 -45.63 -13.85
N ASP A 23 -6.88 -45.98 -14.76
CA ASP A 23 -8.14 -45.30 -14.99
C ASP A 23 -9.25 -46.31 -14.67
N LEU A 24 -9.50 -46.47 -13.36
CA LEU A 24 -10.51 -47.39 -12.88
C LEU A 24 -11.91 -46.84 -13.23
N TYR A 25 -12.42 -47.24 -14.39
CA TYR A 25 -13.77 -46.93 -14.87
C TYR A 25 -14.61 -48.21 -15.01
N LEU A 26 -15.92 -48.04 -14.96
CA LEU A 26 -16.82 -49.09 -15.44
C LEU A 26 -16.67 -49.22 -16.97
N ARG A 27 -16.75 -50.46 -17.47
CA ARG A 27 -16.81 -50.68 -18.93
C ARG A 27 -18.06 -49.99 -19.51
N PRO A 28 -18.02 -49.53 -20.77
CA PRO A 28 -19.22 -49.02 -21.44
C PRO A 28 -20.36 -50.05 -21.38
N GLY A 29 -21.57 -49.59 -21.08
CA GLY A 29 -22.77 -50.44 -21.03
C GLY A 29 -23.01 -51.19 -19.71
N ILE A 30 -22.12 -51.07 -18.71
CA ILE A 30 -22.33 -51.66 -17.39
C ILE A 30 -23.53 -51.01 -16.69
N THR A 31 -24.43 -51.85 -16.18
CA THR A 31 -25.64 -51.46 -15.47
C THR A 31 -25.53 -51.73 -13.96
N ALA A 32 -26.47 -51.18 -13.17
CA ALA A 32 -26.55 -51.49 -11.74
C ALA A 32 -26.74 -53.00 -11.49
N ASN A 33 -27.44 -53.70 -12.39
CA ASN A 33 -27.63 -55.16 -12.29
C ASN A 33 -26.32 -55.92 -12.47
N ASP A 34 -25.46 -55.52 -13.41
CA ASP A 34 -24.14 -56.12 -13.59
C ASP A 34 -23.27 -55.94 -12.35
N ILE A 35 -23.29 -54.74 -11.78
CA ILE A 35 -22.55 -54.41 -10.56
C ILE A 35 -23.08 -55.21 -9.36
N ASN A 36 -24.39 -55.46 -9.31
CA ASN A 36 -25.00 -56.20 -8.22
C ASN A 36 -24.53 -57.66 -8.11
N THR A 37 -23.95 -58.21 -9.17
CA THR A 37 -23.31 -59.55 -9.19
C THR A 37 -21.93 -59.60 -8.53
N ILE A 38 -21.31 -58.45 -8.22
CA ILE A 38 -20.03 -58.40 -7.51
C ILE A 38 -20.23 -58.89 -6.08
N SER A 39 -19.58 -60.01 -5.75
CA SER A 39 -19.70 -60.66 -4.43
C SER A 39 -19.01 -59.88 -3.31
N ASP A 40 -17.92 -59.19 -3.63
CA ASP A 40 -17.18 -58.37 -2.67
C ASP A 40 -17.97 -57.06 -2.40
N PRO A 41 -18.46 -56.84 -1.16
CA PRO A 41 -19.32 -55.69 -0.86
C PRO A 41 -18.62 -54.34 -1.11
N PHE A 42 -17.31 -54.30 -0.95
CA PHE A 42 -16.51 -53.11 -1.13
C PHE A 42 -16.37 -52.76 -2.62
N PHE A 43 -16.00 -53.71 -3.46
CA PHE A 43 -15.91 -53.47 -4.90
C PHE A 43 -17.28 -53.26 -5.55
N LYS A 44 -18.34 -53.88 -5.00
CA LYS A 44 -19.72 -53.60 -5.39
C LYS A 44 -20.08 -52.15 -5.11
N LYS A 45 -19.83 -51.64 -3.89
CA LYS A 45 -20.05 -50.22 -3.55
C LYS A 45 -19.20 -49.29 -4.40
N LEU A 46 -17.94 -49.62 -4.63
CA LEU A 46 -17.03 -48.82 -5.46
C LEU A 46 -17.53 -48.72 -6.91
N ALA A 47 -17.97 -49.85 -7.48
CA ALA A 47 -18.52 -49.88 -8.82
C ALA A 47 -19.84 -49.09 -8.90
N LEU A 48 -20.75 -49.22 -7.92
CA LEU A 48 -21.99 -48.44 -7.86
C LEU A 48 -21.71 -46.93 -7.79
N HIS A 49 -20.71 -46.51 -7.01
CA HIS A 49 -20.31 -45.10 -6.95
C HIS A 49 -19.78 -44.57 -8.28
N LEU A 50 -19.05 -45.37 -9.05
CA LEU A 50 -18.57 -44.95 -10.37
C LEU A 50 -19.63 -45.05 -11.47
N LEU A 51 -20.74 -45.77 -11.23
CA LEU A 51 -21.91 -45.77 -12.11
C LEU A 51 -22.71 -44.48 -11.98
N ASP A 52 -22.70 -43.87 -10.79
CA ASP A 52 -23.41 -42.63 -10.52
C ASP A 52 -22.83 -41.48 -11.36
N LYS A 53 -23.60 -41.05 -12.38
CA LYS A 53 -23.25 -39.96 -13.28
C LYS A 53 -23.28 -38.59 -12.59
N ALA A 54 -23.80 -38.49 -11.37
CA ALA A 54 -23.83 -37.24 -10.60
C ALA A 54 -22.50 -36.90 -9.91
N ASP A 55 -21.60 -37.89 -9.73
CA ASP A 55 -20.28 -37.69 -9.12
C ASP A 55 -19.31 -37.00 -10.11
N PRO A 56 -18.84 -35.76 -9.86
CA PRO A 56 -18.04 -35.02 -10.81
C PRO A 56 -16.64 -35.64 -10.99
N LYS A 57 -16.45 -36.35 -12.12
CA LYS A 57 -15.16 -36.97 -12.51
C LYS A 57 -13.96 -36.05 -12.36
N LYS A 58 -14.13 -34.74 -12.58
CA LYS A 58 -13.06 -33.74 -12.51
C LYS A 58 -12.35 -33.65 -11.16
N PHE A 59 -13.01 -34.02 -10.06
CA PHE A 59 -12.38 -34.01 -8.72
C PHE A 59 -11.77 -35.36 -8.36
N ARG A 60 -12.29 -36.45 -8.92
CA ARG A 60 -11.81 -37.82 -8.70
C ARG A 60 -10.47 -38.05 -9.39
N VAL A 61 -10.34 -37.62 -10.65
CA VAL A 61 -9.16 -37.85 -11.49
C VAL A 61 -8.54 -36.52 -11.86
N GLN A 62 -7.33 -36.25 -11.36
CA GLN A 62 -6.64 -34.97 -11.54
C GLN A 62 -5.14 -35.17 -11.78
N HIS A 63 -4.52 -34.15 -12.35
CA HIS A 63 -3.06 -34.03 -12.48
C HIS A 63 -2.55 -33.07 -11.42
N TYR A 64 -1.55 -33.51 -10.65
CA TYR A 64 -0.98 -32.74 -9.56
C TYR A 64 0.47 -32.40 -9.86
N GLN A 65 0.77 -31.10 -9.80
CA GLN A 65 2.09 -30.58 -10.14
C GLN A 65 3.03 -30.65 -8.94
N ALA A 66 4.32 -30.87 -9.22
CA ALA A 66 5.37 -30.77 -8.21
C ALA A 66 5.57 -29.30 -7.82
N VAL A 67 5.61 -29.05 -6.51
CA VAL A 67 5.89 -27.75 -5.92
C VAL A 67 7.15 -27.82 -5.06
N PRO A 68 7.98 -26.77 -4.99
CA PRO A 68 9.10 -26.73 -4.07
C PRO A 68 8.66 -26.92 -2.63
N SER A 69 9.53 -27.50 -1.79
CA SER A 69 9.23 -27.58 -0.37
C SER A 69 9.06 -26.17 0.23
N PRO A 70 8.15 -25.96 1.20
CA PRO A 70 7.97 -24.66 1.84
C PRO A 70 9.28 -24.07 2.42
N LEU A 71 10.15 -24.93 2.96
CA LEU A 71 11.47 -24.57 3.46
C LEU A 71 12.42 -24.09 2.35
N LYS A 72 12.43 -24.76 1.19
CA LYS A 72 13.23 -24.32 0.03
C LYS A 72 12.80 -22.94 -0.43
N THR A 73 11.50 -22.71 -0.55
CA THR A 73 10.94 -21.40 -0.91
C THR A 73 11.33 -20.33 0.10
N LYS A 74 11.19 -20.59 1.41
CA LYS A 74 11.65 -19.67 2.45
C LYS A 74 13.14 -19.35 2.33
N THR A 75 13.96 -20.35 2.03
CA THR A 75 15.41 -20.20 1.88
C THR A 75 15.77 -19.29 0.70
N ILE A 76 15.08 -19.45 -0.44
CA ILE A 76 15.26 -18.60 -1.62
C ILE A 76 14.79 -17.17 -1.35
N LEU A 77 13.60 -17.02 -0.74
CA LEU A 77 12.98 -15.72 -0.54
C LEU A 77 13.55 -14.95 0.65
N LYS A 78 14.17 -15.65 1.61
CA LYS A 78 14.64 -15.14 2.93
C LYS A 78 13.58 -14.39 3.73
N ASN A 79 12.32 -14.80 3.58
CA ASN A 79 11.20 -14.24 4.32
C ASN A 79 11.05 -14.90 5.70
N THR A 80 10.14 -14.38 6.53
CA THR A 80 10.01 -14.79 7.93
C THR A 80 9.41 -16.20 8.05
N HIS A 81 8.33 -16.46 7.31
CA HIS A 81 7.55 -17.69 7.44
C HIS A 81 7.58 -18.54 6.17
N GLU A 82 7.46 -19.84 6.34
CA GLU A 82 7.28 -20.75 5.21
C GLU A 82 5.93 -20.52 4.54
N TYR A 83 5.88 -20.67 3.22
CA TYR A 83 4.61 -20.64 2.47
C TYR A 83 3.82 -21.94 2.70
N SER A 84 2.64 -22.03 2.11
CA SER A 84 1.72 -23.12 2.42
C SER A 84 2.22 -24.49 2.00
N CYS A 85 1.92 -25.49 2.83
CA CYS A 85 2.02 -26.91 2.47
C CYS A 85 0.71 -27.46 1.85
N TYR A 86 -0.36 -26.65 1.77
CA TYR A 86 -1.66 -26.99 1.18
C TYR A 86 -1.78 -26.47 -0.26
N GLN A 87 -0.93 -26.98 -1.16
CA GLN A 87 -0.80 -26.43 -2.53
C GLN A 87 -1.80 -27.00 -3.53
N ASN A 88 -2.17 -28.27 -3.37
CA ASN A 88 -2.93 -29.05 -4.34
C ASN A 88 -4.18 -29.65 -3.68
N PRO A 89 -5.27 -28.87 -3.52
CA PRO A 89 -6.53 -29.42 -3.01
C PRO A 89 -7.10 -30.45 -3.97
N THR A 90 -7.67 -31.53 -3.44
CA THR A 90 -8.30 -32.57 -4.25
C THR A 90 -9.79 -32.29 -4.49
N GLY A 91 -10.42 -31.52 -3.61
CA GLY A 91 -11.88 -31.39 -3.56
C GLY A 91 -12.58 -32.64 -3.00
N ILE A 92 -11.85 -33.60 -2.43
CA ILE A 92 -12.41 -34.78 -1.77
C ILE A 92 -12.36 -34.58 -0.25
N ALA A 93 -13.47 -34.87 0.41
CA ALA A 93 -13.57 -34.95 1.86
C ALA A 93 -13.62 -36.41 2.31
N PHE A 94 -12.96 -36.72 3.41
CA PHE A 94 -13.04 -38.02 4.07
C PHE A 94 -13.69 -37.89 5.44
N GLU A 95 -14.37 -38.96 5.84
CA GLU A 95 -14.81 -39.17 7.22
C GLU A 95 -13.77 -40.00 7.97
N ASN A 96 -13.70 -39.81 9.28
CA ASN A 96 -12.89 -40.66 10.15
C ASN A 96 -13.25 -42.14 9.97
N ASN A 97 -12.24 -43.02 9.95
CA ASN A 97 -12.35 -44.46 9.68
C ASN A 97 -12.81 -44.85 8.26
N ALA A 98 -12.95 -43.90 7.33
CA ALA A 98 -13.24 -44.23 5.93
C ALA A 98 -12.06 -44.97 5.28
N ILE A 99 -12.37 -45.90 4.37
CA ILE A 99 -11.34 -46.57 3.56
C ILE A 99 -11.02 -45.68 2.35
N ALA A 100 -9.80 -45.17 2.27
CA ALA A 100 -9.26 -44.47 1.11
C ALA A 100 -8.75 -45.47 0.07
N ILE A 101 -9.13 -45.27 -1.20
CA ILE A 101 -8.61 -46.00 -2.35
C ILE A 101 -8.08 -44.98 -3.36
N VAL A 102 -6.78 -45.03 -3.61
CA VAL A 102 -6.08 -44.06 -4.46
C VAL A 102 -5.20 -44.78 -5.47
N PHE A 103 -5.37 -44.46 -6.75
CA PHE A 103 -4.49 -44.92 -7.82
C PHE A 103 -3.56 -43.76 -8.22
N VAL A 104 -2.24 -44.00 -8.28
CA VAL A 104 -1.23 -42.96 -8.56
C VAL A 104 -0.31 -43.35 -9.70
N THR A 105 -0.23 -42.55 -10.78
CA THR A 105 0.61 -42.90 -11.96
C THR A 105 2.05 -43.13 -11.57
N ASP A 106 2.76 -43.88 -12.39
CA ASP A 106 4.21 -43.97 -12.26
C ASP A 106 4.81 -42.56 -12.17
N TYR A 107 5.67 -42.39 -11.17
CA TYR A 107 6.43 -41.16 -10.95
C TYR A 107 7.80 -41.53 -10.40
N ASN A 108 8.76 -40.63 -10.56
CA ASN A 108 10.11 -40.89 -10.09
C ASN A 108 10.21 -40.70 -8.57
N VAL A 109 10.05 -41.80 -7.83
CA VAL A 109 10.10 -41.85 -6.36
C VAL A 109 11.44 -41.42 -5.76
N SER A 110 12.54 -41.43 -6.54
CA SER A 110 13.85 -40.92 -6.06
C SER A 110 14.00 -39.41 -6.21
N LYS A 111 13.11 -38.76 -6.97
CA LYS A 111 13.13 -37.32 -7.24
C LYS A 111 12.02 -36.54 -6.55
N GLY A 112 11.04 -37.21 -5.95
CA GLY A 112 9.98 -36.58 -5.19
C GLY A 112 9.14 -37.60 -4.43
N SER A 113 8.44 -37.13 -3.41
CA SER A 113 7.46 -37.93 -2.67
C SER A 113 6.05 -37.41 -2.93
N VAL A 114 5.12 -38.33 -3.13
CA VAL A 114 3.69 -38.02 -3.24
C VAL A 114 2.99 -38.57 -2.01
N SER A 115 2.23 -37.75 -1.32
CA SER A 115 1.38 -38.19 -0.21
C SER A 115 -0.01 -37.56 -0.27
N LEU A 116 -0.99 -38.27 0.28
CA LEU A 116 -2.32 -37.73 0.55
C LEU A 116 -2.30 -37.14 1.97
N LYS A 117 -2.57 -35.84 2.09
CA LYS A 117 -2.75 -35.16 3.36
C LYS A 117 -4.23 -34.91 3.61
N ILE A 118 -4.74 -35.21 4.81
CA ILE A 118 -6.14 -34.97 5.18
C ILE A 118 -6.18 -34.08 6.42
N LYS A 119 -6.79 -32.90 6.30
CA LYS A 119 -6.84 -31.87 7.35
C LYS A 119 -8.28 -31.55 7.75
N ASP A 120 -8.57 -31.66 9.04
CA ASP A 120 -9.90 -31.35 9.60
C ASP A 120 -10.07 -29.86 9.89
N PHE A 121 -10.22 -29.05 8.85
CA PHE A 121 -10.46 -27.61 9.01
C PHE A 121 -11.78 -27.25 9.70
N ALA A 122 -12.75 -28.15 9.73
CA ALA A 122 -14.05 -27.94 10.38
C ALA A 122 -13.93 -27.96 11.91
N ASN A 123 -12.97 -28.72 12.46
CA ASN A 123 -12.68 -28.70 13.88
C ASN A 123 -11.70 -27.57 14.22
N GLU A 124 -12.23 -26.36 14.42
CA GLU A 124 -11.47 -25.14 14.74
C GLU A 124 -10.86 -25.14 16.17
N THR A 125 -11.04 -26.22 16.94
CA THR A 125 -10.43 -26.37 18.28
C THR A 125 -9.23 -27.32 18.24
N ASP A 126 -9.35 -28.42 17.50
CA ASP A 126 -8.32 -29.44 17.34
C ASP A 126 -8.31 -29.93 15.89
N ALA A 127 -7.75 -29.10 15.00
CA ALA A 127 -7.70 -29.37 13.57
C ALA A 127 -6.69 -30.49 13.28
N LYS A 128 -7.12 -31.74 13.40
CA LYS A 128 -6.29 -32.93 13.17
C LYS A 128 -5.80 -33.03 11.74
N GLU A 129 -4.59 -33.56 11.57
CA GLU A 129 -3.97 -33.81 10.27
C GLU A 129 -3.40 -35.22 10.20
N SER A 130 -3.54 -35.87 9.04
CA SER A 130 -2.88 -37.13 8.72
C SER A 130 -2.21 -37.06 7.35
N ILE A 131 -1.13 -37.82 7.18
CA ILE A 131 -0.35 -37.90 5.94
C ILE A 131 -0.15 -39.37 5.59
N TYR A 132 -0.47 -39.74 4.35
CA TYR A 132 -0.34 -41.09 3.81
C TYR A 132 0.55 -41.07 2.57
N PHE A 133 1.76 -41.63 2.67
CA PHE A 133 2.65 -41.75 1.51
C PHE A 133 2.06 -42.70 0.48
N LEU A 134 1.97 -42.23 -0.76
CA LEU A 134 1.42 -42.99 -1.86
C LEU A 134 2.57 -43.61 -2.67
N LYS A 135 2.29 -44.76 -3.28
CA LYS A 135 3.18 -45.46 -4.21
C LYS A 135 2.51 -45.55 -5.58
N PRO A 136 3.26 -45.72 -6.67
CA PRO A 136 2.66 -46.03 -7.96
C PRO A 136 1.70 -47.22 -7.91
N GLY A 137 0.57 -47.11 -8.60
CA GLY A 137 -0.51 -48.12 -8.59
C GLY A 137 -1.52 -47.93 -7.46
N LEU A 138 -2.10 -49.03 -6.97
CA LEU A 138 -3.18 -49.05 -5.98
C LEU A 138 -2.66 -48.82 -4.56
N ASN A 139 -3.23 -47.83 -3.89
CA ASN A 139 -3.05 -47.55 -2.47
C ASN A 139 -4.39 -47.73 -1.75
N LYS A 140 -4.40 -48.49 -0.66
CA LYS A 140 -5.56 -48.71 0.20
C LYS A 140 -5.15 -48.54 1.66
N PHE A 141 -5.84 -47.66 2.38
CA PHE A 141 -5.60 -47.42 3.80
C PHE A 141 -6.86 -46.89 4.49
N THR A 142 -6.90 -46.96 5.82
CA THR A 142 -7.98 -46.40 6.64
C THR A 142 -7.59 -44.99 7.08
N VAL A 143 -8.48 -44.04 6.88
CA VAL A 143 -8.32 -42.64 7.28
C VAL A 143 -8.50 -42.49 8.80
N THR A 144 -7.66 -41.70 9.46
CA THR A 144 -7.61 -41.56 10.93
C THR A 144 -8.26 -40.27 11.45
N ASN A 145 -8.71 -39.39 10.56
CA ASN A 145 -9.47 -38.18 10.89
C ASN A 145 -10.34 -37.73 9.71
N SER A 146 -11.46 -37.09 9.99
CA SER A 146 -12.24 -36.41 8.94
C SER A 146 -11.45 -35.23 8.36
N GLY A 147 -11.82 -34.75 7.17
CA GLY A 147 -11.23 -33.53 6.62
C GLY A 147 -11.17 -33.45 5.11
N LEU A 148 -10.65 -32.32 4.62
CA LEU A 148 -10.35 -32.11 3.20
C LEU A 148 -9.00 -32.71 2.85
N ALA A 149 -8.94 -33.37 1.68
CA ALA A 149 -7.74 -34.01 1.18
C ALA A 149 -6.95 -33.12 0.22
N TYR A 150 -5.63 -33.15 0.34
CA TYR A 150 -4.65 -32.45 -0.48
C TYR A 150 -3.58 -33.45 -0.95
N ILE A 151 -3.03 -33.24 -2.15
CA ILE A 151 -1.85 -33.98 -2.62
C ILE A 151 -0.60 -33.19 -2.28
N GLU A 152 0.19 -33.68 -1.34
CA GLU A 152 1.52 -33.14 -1.12
C GLU A 152 2.48 -33.81 -2.12
N TYR A 153 2.78 -33.08 -3.20
CA TYR A 153 3.78 -33.47 -4.18
C TYR A 153 4.93 -32.47 -4.14
N ASN A 154 5.81 -32.64 -3.16
CA ASN A 154 6.94 -31.74 -2.94
C ASN A 154 8.20 -32.26 -3.65
N SER A 155 8.84 -31.39 -4.44
CA SER A 155 10.18 -31.63 -4.97
C SER A 155 10.92 -30.33 -5.19
N ASP A 156 12.19 -30.31 -4.77
CA ASP A 156 13.12 -29.20 -5.03
C ASP A 156 13.82 -29.33 -6.40
N ILE A 157 13.53 -30.39 -7.15
CA ILE A 157 13.96 -30.56 -8.54
C ILE A 157 12.95 -29.83 -9.43
N PRO A 158 13.40 -28.87 -10.27
CA PRO A 158 12.51 -28.15 -11.17
C PRO A 158 11.90 -29.09 -12.22
N ASP A 159 10.70 -28.76 -12.66
CA ASP A 159 10.06 -29.32 -13.87
C ASP A 159 9.84 -30.85 -13.84
N LEU A 160 9.54 -31.41 -12.67
CA LEU A 160 9.01 -32.77 -12.62
C LEU A 160 7.65 -32.86 -13.31
N PRO A 161 7.36 -33.98 -14.02
CA PRO A 161 6.07 -34.19 -14.66
C PRO A 161 4.96 -34.30 -13.61
N ASP A 162 3.77 -33.84 -13.99
CA ASP A 162 2.58 -33.97 -13.15
C ASP A 162 2.27 -35.45 -12.86
N VAL A 163 1.83 -35.73 -11.65
CA VAL A 163 1.36 -37.06 -11.25
C VAL A 163 -0.15 -37.10 -11.37
N LYS A 164 -0.67 -38.03 -12.18
CA LYS A 164 -2.10 -38.26 -12.32
C LYS A 164 -2.57 -39.19 -11.20
N ILE A 165 -3.58 -38.76 -10.46
CA ILE A 165 -4.11 -39.49 -9.31
C ILE A 165 -5.62 -39.61 -9.44
N ASN A 166 -6.12 -40.83 -9.17
CA ASN A 166 -7.55 -41.14 -9.07
C ASN A 166 -7.92 -41.51 -7.62
N ILE A 167 -8.66 -40.65 -6.95
CA ILE A 167 -9.17 -40.85 -5.58
C ILE A 167 -10.61 -41.35 -5.66
N THR A 168 -10.79 -42.67 -5.56
CA THR A 168 -12.07 -43.33 -5.88
C THR A 168 -13.06 -43.40 -4.72
N THR A 169 -12.64 -43.09 -3.50
CA THR A 169 -13.51 -43.06 -2.30
C THR A 169 -13.46 -41.71 -1.60
N GLY A 170 -14.30 -41.53 -0.57
CA GLY A 170 -14.58 -40.22 0.03
C GLY A 170 -15.67 -39.47 -0.73
N THR A 171 -16.09 -38.33 -0.21
CA THR A 171 -17.20 -37.53 -0.75
C THR A 171 -16.64 -36.34 -1.52
N VAL A 172 -17.16 -36.08 -2.73
CA VAL A 172 -16.77 -34.87 -3.47
C VAL A 172 -17.35 -33.64 -2.78
N ASN A 173 -16.46 -32.82 -2.23
CA ASN A 173 -16.76 -31.47 -1.75
C ASN A 173 -16.60 -30.42 -2.84
N GLY A 174 -15.59 -30.60 -3.70
CA GLY A 174 -15.11 -29.62 -4.67
C GLY A 174 -14.16 -28.59 -4.07
N PHE A 175 -13.52 -27.83 -4.96
CA PHE A 175 -12.82 -26.58 -4.66
C PHE A 175 -13.18 -25.58 -5.76
N LEU A 176 -13.01 -24.29 -5.48
CA LEU A 176 -13.44 -23.22 -6.37
C LEU A 176 -12.26 -22.33 -6.76
N SER A 177 -12.34 -21.70 -7.93
CA SER A 177 -11.33 -20.75 -8.41
C SER A 177 -12.00 -19.56 -9.09
N ALA A 178 -11.19 -18.60 -9.53
CA ALA A 178 -11.69 -17.50 -10.34
C ALA A 178 -12.31 -17.93 -11.68
N THR A 179 -12.02 -19.14 -12.15
CA THR A 179 -12.52 -19.69 -13.42
C THR A 179 -13.68 -20.67 -13.24
N SER A 180 -14.09 -20.97 -12.00
CA SER A 180 -15.27 -21.81 -11.75
C SER A 180 -16.52 -21.14 -12.35
N SER A 181 -17.36 -21.96 -13.01
CA SER A 181 -18.64 -21.47 -13.51
C SER A 181 -19.57 -21.09 -12.36
N PHE A 182 -20.56 -20.25 -12.65
CA PHE A 182 -21.59 -19.88 -11.69
C PHE A 182 -22.31 -21.10 -11.09
N GLU A 183 -22.70 -22.05 -11.93
CA GLU A 183 -23.38 -23.28 -11.50
C GLU A 183 -22.47 -24.14 -10.60
N GLU A 184 -21.20 -24.29 -10.98
CA GLU A 184 -20.22 -25.00 -10.16
C GLU A 184 -20.04 -24.34 -8.80
N TRP A 185 -19.94 -23.02 -8.78
CA TRP A 185 -19.80 -22.23 -7.56
C TRP A 185 -20.96 -22.50 -6.60
N GLN A 186 -22.21 -22.33 -7.09
CA GLN A 186 -23.39 -22.60 -6.29
C GLN A 186 -23.48 -24.06 -5.84
N LYS A 187 -23.30 -25.02 -6.75
CA LYS A 187 -23.36 -26.46 -6.42
C LYS A 187 -22.33 -26.85 -5.36
N THR A 188 -21.13 -26.26 -5.42
CA THR A 188 -20.06 -26.51 -4.46
C THR A 188 -20.38 -25.91 -3.09
N LEU A 189 -20.88 -24.68 -3.06
CA LEU A 189 -21.26 -24.03 -1.81
C LEU A 189 -22.48 -24.68 -1.14
N LEU A 190 -23.45 -25.17 -1.92
CA LEU A 190 -24.70 -25.73 -1.39
C LEU A 190 -24.63 -27.22 -1.06
N ASN A 191 -23.59 -27.95 -1.51
CA ASN A 191 -23.45 -29.35 -1.15
C ASN A 191 -23.07 -29.51 0.34
N LYS A 192 -23.44 -30.65 0.91
CA LYS A 192 -23.26 -30.98 2.34
C LYS A 192 -22.06 -31.90 2.62
N ALA A 193 -21.13 -32.04 1.67
CA ALA A 193 -20.01 -32.98 1.81
C ALA A 193 -19.03 -32.58 2.92
N TYR A 194 -18.76 -31.28 3.07
CA TYR A 194 -17.93 -30.70 4.12
C TYR A 194 -18.36 -29.24 4.35
N PRO A 195 -18.28 -28.70 5.59
CA PRO A 195 -18.75 -27.33 5.88
C PRO A 195 -17.81 -26.23 5.35
N LYS A 196 -16.53 -26.53 5.13
CA LYS A 196 -15.55 -25.62 4.53
C LYS A 196 -15.26 -25.96 3.07
N VAL A 197 -14.73 -25.00 2.35
CA VAL A 197 -14.34 -25.11 0.94
C VAL A 197 -12.98 -24.44 0.72
N ASP A 198 -12.21 -24.96 -0.21
CA ASP A 198 -10.99 -24.31 -0.68
C ASP A 198 -11.32 -23.39 -1.87
N LEU A 199 -10.86 -22.15 -1.79
CA LEU A 199 -10.75 -21.23 -2.93
C LEU A 199 -9.29 -21.19 -3.40
N VAL A 200 -9.06 -21.30 -4.70
CA VAL A 200 -7.74 -21.44 -5.31
C VAL A 200 -7.50 -20.28 -6.27
N GLY A 201 -6.62 -19.38 -5.88
CA GLY A 201 -6.03 -18.36 -6.73
C GLY A 201 -4.72 -18.82 -7.39
N LYS A 202 -4.05 -17.91 -8.10
CA LYS A 202 -2.74 -18.16 -8.70
C LYS A 202 -1.63 -18.16 -7.65
N HIS A 203 -1.72 -17.28 -6.66
CA HIS A 203 -0.72 -17.04 -5.63
C HIS A 203 -1.22 -17.31 -4.21
N ILE A 204 -2.51 -17.61 -4.05
CA ILE A 204 -3.14 -17.85 -2.75
C ILE A 204 -4.10 -19.05 -2.78
N GLY A 205 -4.10 -19.85 -1.72
CA GLY A 205 -5.22 -20.74 -1.36
C GLY A 205 -5.98 -20.16 -0.16
N ILE A 206 -7.28 -20.41 -0.06
CA ILE A 206 -8.12 -19.93 1.03
C ILE A 206 -9.00 -21.08 1.50
N ASN A 207 -8.94 -21.45 2.77
CA ASN A 207 -9.90 -22.37 3.36
C ASN A 207 -10.88 -21.59 4.24
N ILE A 208 -12.18 -21.73 3.97
CA ILE A 208 -13.22 -20.93 4.60
C ILE A 208 -14.55 -21.69 4.68
N LEU A 209 -15.39 -21.34 5.65
CA LEU A 209 -16.77 -21.81 5.75
C LEU A 209 -17.59 -21.43 4.52
N LYS A 210 -18.44 -22.37 4.06
CA LYS A 210 -19.37 -22.14 2.94
C LYS A 210 -20.44 -21.11 3.27
N GLU A 211 -20.96 -21.11 4.50
CA GLU A 211 -22.08 -20.27 4.92
C GLU A 211 -21.84 -18.76 4.69
N PRO A 212 -20.71 -18.17 5.14
CA PRO A 212 -20.35 -16.79 4.79
C PRO A 212 -20.28 -16.50 3.28
N LEU A 213 -19.80 -17.46 2.48
CA LEU A 213 -19.72 -17.31 1.03
C LEU A 213 -21.09 -17.37 0.36
N ILE A 214 -22.00 -18.19 0.87
CA ILE A 214 -23.40 -18.24 0.40
C ILE A 214 -24.06 -16.88 0.62
N GLN A 215 -23.84 -16.27 1.79
CA GLN A 215 -24.42 -14.98 2.13
C GLN A 215 -23.86 -13.82 1.28
N ASN A 216 -22.55 -13.80 1.04
CA ASN A 216 -21.86 -12.63 0.50
C ASN A 216 -21.39 -12.74 -0.95
N THR A 217 -21.16 -13.95 -1.45
CA THR A 217 -20.46 -14.20 -2.73
C THR A 217 -21.00 -15.35 -3.56
N LEU A 218 -22.25 -15.78 -3.34
CA LEU A 218 -22.91 -16.83 -4.13
C LEU A 218 -22.83 -16.58 -5.65
N PHE A 219 -22.83 -15.32 -6.07
CA PHE A 219 -22.83 -14.88 -7.47
C PHE A 219 -21.57 -14.09 -7.88
N LYS A 220 -20.61 -13.92 -6.96
CA LYS A 220 -19.44 -13.04 -7.13
C LYS A 220 -18.12 -13.75 -6.83
N GLY A 221 -18.10 -15.08 -6.97
CA GLY A 221 -16.95 -15.89 -6.62
C GLY A 221 -15.67 -15.53 -7.35
N SER A 222 -15.76 -15.30 -8.66
CA SER A 222 -14.61 -14.91 -9.48
C SER A 222 -13.96 -13.61 -8.99
N GLU A 223 -14.77 -12.59 -8.70
CA GLU A 223 -14.29 -11.30 -8.19
C GLU A 223 -13.60 -11.45 -6.82
N LEU A 224 -14.16 -12.27 -5.92
CA LEU A 224 -13.57 -12.51 -4.60
C LEU A 224 -12.18 -13.13 -4.73
N VAL A 225 -12.05 -14.23 -5.49
CA VAL A 225 -10.76 -14.93 -5.63
C VAL A 225 -9.73 -14.03 -6.30
N GLN A 226 -10.11 -13.31 -7.36
CA GLN A 226 -9.21 -12.37 -8.05
C GLN A 226 -8.73 -11.25 -7.13
N LYS A 227 -9.58 -10.75 -6.23
CA LYS A 227 -9.19 -9.66 -5.32
C LYS A 227 -8.22 -10.13 -4.24
N TRP A 228 -8.44 -11.29 -3.65
CA TRP A 228 -7.46 -11.92 -2.74
C TRP A 228 -6.12 -12.18 -3.44
N ASP A 229 -6.16 -12.69 -4.67
CA ASP A 229 -4.96 -12.98 -5.46
C ASP A 229 -4.18 -11.70 -5.81
N SER A 230 -4.90 -10.62 -6.15
CA SER A 230 -4.33 -9.31 -6.45
C SER A 230 -3.58 -8.71 -5.26
N ILE A 231 -4.09 -8.91 -4.03
CA ILE A 231 -3.40 -8.48 -2.81
C ILE A 231 -2.01 -9.14 -2.73
N ILE A 232 -1.91 -10.44 -3.01
CA ILE A 232 -0.63 -11.15 -2.99
C ILE A 232 0.28 -10.71 -4.14
N ALA A 233 -0.27 -10.59 -5.35
CA ALA A 233 0.49 -10.15 -6.52
C ALA A 233 1.15 -8.78 -6.29
N ILE A 234 0.43 -7.84 -5.67
CA ILE A 234 0.98 -6.52 -5.31
C ILE A 234 2.18 -6.64 -4.36
N GLN A 235 2.12 -7.51 -3.34
CA GLN A 235 3.28 -7.74 -2.46
C GLN A 235 4.46 -8.31 -3.24
N PHE A 236 4.23 -9.27 -4.13
CA PHE A 236 5.29 -9.86 -4.95
C PHE A 236 5.97 -8.82 -5.84
N HIS A 237 5.23 -7.85 -6.36
CA HIS A 237 5.80 -6.70 -7.07
C HIS A 237 6.63 -5.81 -6.14
N GLN A 238 6.13 -5.45 -4.96
CA GLN A 238 6.87 -4.64 -3.99
C GLN A 238 8.17 -5.32 -3.50
N MET A 239 8.16 -6.64 -3.39
CA MET A 239 9.32 -7.47 -3.03
C MET A 239 10.29 -7.71 -4.20
N GLY A 240 10.00 -7.18 -5.39
CA GLY A 240 10.79 -7.38 -6.60
C GLY A 240 10.76 -8.81 -7.14
N LEU A 241 9.86 -9.70 -6.68
CA LEU A 241 9.84 -11.09 -7.10
C LEU A 241 9.55 -11.23 -8.59
N VAL A 242 8.64 -10.41 -9.12
CA VAL A 242 8.35 -10.40 -10.56
C VAL A 242 9.57 -9.89 -11.34
N LYS A 243 10.18 -8.79 -10.88
CA LYS A 243 11.36 -8.18 -11.52
C LYS A 243 12.55 -9.12 -11.61
N TYR A 244 12.78 -9.95 -10.59
CA TYR A 244 13.92 -10.86 -10.52
C TYR A 244 13.57 -12.31 -10.87
N ASN A 245 12.36 -12.57 -11.39
CA ASN A 245 11.88 -13.91 -11.73
C ASN A 245 11.96 -14.91 -10.55
N LEU A 246 11.54 -14.45 -9.37
CA LEU A 246 11.55 -15.19 -8.11
C LEU A 246 10.13 -15.46 -7.57
N VAL A 247 9.08 -15.26 -8.38
CA VAL A 247 7.72 -15.61 -7.96
C VAL A 247 7.67 -17.12 -7.70
N PRO A 248 7.42 -17.55 -6.46
CA PRO A 248 7.45 -18.97 -6.13
C PRO A 248 6.24 -19.69 -6.73
N ARG A 249 6.41 -20.99 -7.01
CA ARG A 249 5.27 -21.86 -7.33
C ARG A 249 4.35 -22.09 -6.14
N ASN A 250 4.88 -22.04 -4.91
CA ASN A 250 4.07 -22.14 -3.70
C ASN A 250 3.13 -20.93 -3.59
N ARG A 251 1.85 -21.20 -3.34
CA ARG A 251 0.86 -20.25 -2.88
C ARG A 251 1.03 -19.94 -1.39
N LEU A 252 0.68 -18.72 -1.02
CA LEU A 252 0.32 -18.39 0.36
C LEU A 252 -1.04 -19.01 0.71
N PHE A 253 -1.42 -19.05 1.98
CA PHE A 253 -2.68 -19.66 2.38
C PHE A 253 -3.39 -18.86 3.48
N ALA A 254 -4.66 -18.54 3.26
CA ALA A 254 -5.55 -18.00 4.28
C ALA A 254 -6.31 -19.14 4.93
N TRP A 255 -6.07 -19.38 6.21
CA TRP A 255 -6.88 -20.26 7.04
C TRP A 255 -7.91 -19.40 7.77
N ILE A 256 -9.18 -19.53 7.40
CA ILE A 256 -10.24 -18.68 7.92
C ILE A 256 -11.15 -19.50 8.83
N GLU A 257 -11.27 -19.06 10.07
CA GLU A 257 -12.05 -19.71 11.14
C GLU A 257 -13.03 -18.73 11.78
N SER A 258 -13.89 -19.21 12.69
CA SER A 258 -14.89 -18.40 13.38
C SER A 258 -14.40 -17.84 14.73
N LYS A 259 -13.12 -18.04 15.05
CA LYS A 259 -12.45 -17.62 16.28
C LYS A 259 -10.93 -17.60 16.07
N GLY A 260 -10.17 -17.13 17.05
CA GLY A 260 -8.69 -17.25 17.06
C GLY A 260 -7.95 -15.98 16.67
N GLY A 261 -8.65 -14.91 16.30
CA GLY A 261 -8.07 -13.61 15.93
C GLY A 261 -7.23 -13.65 14.66
N TYR A 262 -6.60 -12.53 14.30
CA TYR A 262 -5.77 -12.47 13.08
C TYR A 262 -4.28 -12.61 13.42
N TYR A 263 -3.59 -13.59 12.83
CA TYR A 263 -2.15 -13.79 12.98
C TYR A 263 -1.53 -14.40 11.72
N ALA A 264 -0.21 -14.47 11.66
CA ALA A 264 0.52 -15.20 10.62
C ALA A 264 1.51 -16.17 11.25
N SER A 265 1.71 -17.31 10.61
CA SER A 265 2.66 -18.31 11.04
C SER A 265 3.27 -19.03 9.84
N ASN A 266 4.04 -20.10 10.08
CA ASN A 266 4.46 -20.97 8.99
C ASN A 266 3.22 -21.59 8.33
N HIS A 267 3.25 -21.65 7.00
CA HIS A 267 2.24 -22.23 6.13
C HIS A 267 0.94 -21.45 5.95
N HIS A 268 0.58 -20.51 6.83
CA HIS A 268 -0.68 -19.79 6.68
C HIS A 268 -0.71 -18.41 7.37
N ALA A 269 -1.63 -17.58 6.89
CA ALA A 269 -2.20 -16.46 7.63
C ALA A 269 -3.57 -16.87 8.14
N HIS A 270 -3.84 -16.62 9.42
CA HIS A 270 -5.10 -16.94 10.06
C HIS A 270 -6.00 -15.70 10.16
N PHE A 271 -7.30 -15.88 9.88
CA PHE A 271 -8.31 -14.83 9.98
C PHE A 271 -9.57 -15.33 10.69
N ASP A 272 -10.20 -14.43 11.45
CA ASP A 272 -11.35 -14.67 12.30
C ASP A 272 -12.62 -14.01 11.74
N LEU A 273 -13.56 -14.83 11.25
CA LEU A 273 -14.82 -14.38 10.67
C LEU A 273 -15.69 -13.63 11.67
N SER A 274 -15.55 -13.87 12.98
CA SER A 274 -16.37 -13.22 14.01
C SER A 274 -16.08 -11.72 14.14
N TRP A 275 -14.88 -11.26 13.72
CA TRP A 275 -14.52 -9.86 13.79
C TRP A 275 -15.26 -9.03 12.74
N ASN A 276 -15.30 -9.53 11.50
CA ASN A 276 -16.09 -8.97 10.41
C ASN A 276 -16.16 -9.96 9.23
N GLN A 277 -17.26 -10.67 9.10
CA GLN A 277 -17.47 -11.65 8.03
C GLN A 277 -17.33 -11.04 6.62
N ASN A 278 -17.92 -9.87 6.39
CA ASN A 278 -17.91 -9.23 5.06
C ASN A 278 -16.51 -8.78 4.65
N ALA A 279 -15.67 -8.41 5.63
CA ALA A 279 -14.28 -8.02 5.41
C ALA A 279 -13.39 -9.15 4.88
N LEU A 280 -13.85 -10.39 4.89
CA LEU A 280 -13.12 -11.56 4.37
C LEU A 280 -13.82 -12.22 3.19
N THR A 281 -15.13 -11.97 3.01
CA THR A 281 -15.97 -12.76 2.09
C THR A 281 -16.69 -11.94 1.03
N SER A 282 -16.69 -10.62 1.11
CA SER A 282 -17.32 -9.74 0.10
C SER A 282 -16.25 -9.00 -0.70
N PRO A 283 -16.20 -9.13 -2.04
CA PRO A 283 -15.17 -8.48 -2.86
C PRO A 283 -15.19 -6.95 -2.74
N HIS A 284 -16.34 -6.32 -2.46
CA HIS A 284 -16.42 -4.87 -2.31
C HIS A 284 -16.10 -4.38 -0.89
N GLN A 285 -16.09 -5.27 0.11
CA GLN A 285 -15.90 -4.91 1.52
C GLN A 285 -14.65 -5.55 2.13
N LEU A 286 -13.82 -6.27 1.35
CA LEU A 286 -12.58 -6.86 1.86
C LEU A 286 -11.73 -5.84 2.63
N ASP A 287 -11.29 -6.21 3.82
CA ASP A 287 -10.30 -5.42 4.58
C ASP A 287 -8.91 -5.66 3.99
N ILE A 288 -8.65 -4.93 2.91
CA ILE A 288 -7.39 -4.98 2.15
C ILE A 288 -6.20 -4.71 3.07
N TRP A 289 -6.33 -3.80 4.04
CA TRP A 289 -5.23 -3.46 4.95
C TRP A 289 -4.87 -4.65 5.83
N ALA A 290 -5.87 -5.25 6.50
CA ALA A 290 -5.65 -6.36 7.41
C ALA A 290 -5.17 -7.63 6.70
N ILE A 291 -5.75 -7.94 5.53
CA ILE A 291 -5.34 -9.09 4.71
C ILE A 291 -3.89 -8.92 4.28
N ALA A 292 -3.53 -7.77 3.71
CA ALA A 292 -2.17 -7.48 3.31
C ALA A 292 -1.22 -7.47 4.51
N ASN A 293 -1.68 -7.08 5.71
CA ASN A 293 -0.86 -7.03 6.91
C ASN A 293 -0.39 -8.43 7.33
N ARG A 294 -1.29 -9.42 7.30
CA ARG A 294 -0.96 -10.79 7.72
C ARG A 294 -0.06 -11.51 6.71
N PHE A 295 -0.32 -11.37 5.42
CA PHE A 295 0.63 -11.86 4.42
C PHE A 295 1.96 -11.09 4.44
N GLY A 296 1.91 -9.81 4.80
CA GLY A 296 3.10 -9.00 5.02
C GLY A 296 4.00 -9.57 6.12
N GLN A 297 3.43 -10.10 7.22
CA GLN A 297 4.20 -10.77 8.28
C GLN A 297 4.92 -12.02 7.76
N GLN A 298 4.29 -12.79 6.88
CA GLN A 298 4.97 -13.92 6.22
C GLN A 298 6.12 -13.44 5.32
N ASN A 299 5.97 -12.29 4.69
CA ASN A 299 6.89 -11.70 3.72
C ASN A 299 7.94 -10.72 4.29
N GLN A 300 8.02 -10.56 5.61
CA GLN A 300 9.06 -9.73 6.24
C GLN A 300 10.45 -10.36 6.13
N PHE A 301 11.50 -9.53 6.08
CA PHE A 301 12.90 -9.97 6.00
C PHE A 301 13.57 -9.86 7.38
N PRO A 302 13.72 -10.96 8.14
CA PRO A 302 14.24 -10.94 9.51
C PRO A 302 15.69 -10.45 9.63
N ASN A 303 16.45 -10.46 8.54
CA ASN A 303 17.86 -10.07 8.49
C ASN A 303 18.07 -8.87 7.56
N GLY A 304 17.39 -7.74 7.80
CA GLY A 304 17.66 -6.49 7.08
C GLY A 304 16.51 -5.51 6.88
N LEU A 305 15.24 -5.96 6.98
CA LEU A 305 14.05 -5.07 6.97
C LEU A 305 13.07 -5.46 8.09
N LYS A 306 13.56 -6.03 9.18
CA LYS A 306 12.78 -6.30 10.40
C LYS A 306 13.73 -6.35 11.60
N TRP A 307 13.69 -5.31 12.41
CA TRP A 307 14.38 -5.21 13.70
C TRP A 307 13.36 -5.06 14.83
N THR A 308 13.79 -5.19 16.09
CA THR A 308 12.91 -4.99 17.24
C THR A 308 12.15 -3.66 17.15
N GLY A 309 10.85 -3.67 17.38
CA GLY A 309 9.96 -2.51 17.28
C GLY A 309 9.38 -2.31 15.87
N THR A 310 9.60 -3.25 14.95
CA THR A 310 9.07 -3.21 13.59
C THR A 310 8.33 -4.46 13.15
N PHE A 311 8.05 -5.41 14.06
CA PHE A 311 7.29 -6.61 13.74
C PHE A 311 5.90 -6.26 13.16
N GLU A 312 5.19 -5.30 13.76
CA GLU A 312 3.96 -4.70 13.23
C GLU A 312 4.21 -3.37 12.51
N VAL A 313 5.35 -3.21 11.83
CA VAL A 313 5.62 -2.03 10.99
C VAL A 313 6.00 -2.44 9.58
N THR A 314 7.03 -3.28 9.40
CA THR A 314 7.58 -3.53 8.06
C THR A 314 6.69 -4.44 7.20
N ASN A 315 5.83 -5.24 7.85
CA ASN A 315 4.69 -5.90 7.21
C ASN A 315 3.65 -4.90 6.66
N MET A 316 3.40 -3.78 7.35
CA MET A 316 2.42 -2.78 6.92
C MET A 316 2.89 -1.91 5.75
N ILE A 317 4.16 -2.01 5.34
CA ILE A 317 4.64 -1.42 4.07
C ILE A 317 3.82 -2.00 2.90
N TYR A 318 3.52 -3.29 2.97
CA TYR A 318 2.67 -3.96 1.99
C TYR A 318 1.21 -3.53 2.11
N SER A 319 0.69 -3.39 3.34
CA SER A 319 -0.68 -2.93 3.59
C SER A 319 -0.95 -1.53 3.06
N ALA A 320 -0.05 -0.58 3.31
CA ALA A 320 -0.21 0.79 2.87
C ALA A 320 -0.30 0.89 1.35
N TYR A 321 0.65 0.28 0.64
CA TYR A 321 0.64 0.31 -0.82
C TYR A 321 -0.54 -0.47 -1.42
N THR A 322 -0.82 -1.68 -0.94
CA THR A 322 -1.95 -2.48 -1.44
C THR A 322 -3.28 -1.74 -1.25
N SER A 323 -3.49 -1.14 -0.08
CA SER A 323 -4.70 -0.35 0.20
C SER A 323 -4.79 0.88 -0.70
N TYR A 324 -3.66 1.56 -0.94
CA TYR A 324 -3.61 2.69 -1.87
C TYR A 324 -3.98 2.27 -3.30
N ILE A 325 -3.41 1.17 -3.80
CA ILE A 325 -3.62 0.71 -5.18
C ILE A 325 -5.05 0.23 -5.42
N LEU A 326 -5.61 -0.52 -4.48
CA LEU A 326 -6.95 -1.13 -4.62
C LEU A 326 -8.10 -0.23 -4.13
N SER A 327 -7.79 0.95 -3.58
CA SER A 327 -8.80 1.93 -3.15
C SER A 327 -9.14 2.91 -4.27
N HIS A 328 -10.44 3.16 -4.47
CA HIS A 328 -10.93 4.19 -5.38
C HIS A 328 -10.45 5.59 -5.01
N SER A 329 -10.31 5.89 -3.71
CA SER A 329 -9.88 7.21 -3.24
C SER A 329 -8.37 7.43 -3.34
N ARG A 330 -7.59 6.36 -3.59
CA ARG A 330 -6.12 6.38 -3.52
C ARG A 330 -5.61 7.01 -2.20
N LEU A 331 -6.29 6.71 -1.10
CA LEU A 331 -5.89 7.07 0.26
C LEU A 331 -5.82 5.83 1.14
N THR A 332 -4.97 5.87 2.17
CA THR A 332 -4.86 4.81 3.17
C THR A 332 -5.35 5.30 4.53
N ARG A 333 -5.45 4.40 5.51
CA ARG A 333 -5.76 4.78 6.89
C ARG A 333 -4.78 5.79 7.48
N LEU A 334 -3.55 5.88 6.97
CA LEU A 334 -2.56 6.87 7.40
C LEU A 334 -3.01 8.30 7.08
N GLU A 335 -3.82 8.49 6.03
CA GLU A 335 -4.35 9.80 5.63
C GLU A 335 -5.76 10.10 6.14
N THR A 336 -6.49 9.09 6.64
CA THR A 336 -7.91 9.21 6.95
C THR A 336 -8.27 8.95 8.40
N THR A 337 -7.41 8.27 9.17
CA THR A 337 -7.68 8.02 10.60
C THR A 337 -7.35 9.25 11.44
N ASP A 338 -8.26 9.60 12.34
CA ASP A 338 -8.02 10.66 13.32
C ASP A 338 -7.05 10.19 14.40
N ASP A 339 -6.01 10.99 14.65
CA ASP A 339 -4.99 10.71 15.65
C ASP A 339 -4.98 11.81 16.74
N PRO A 340 -4.88 11.45 18.03
CA PRO A 340 -4.85 12.42 19.11
C PRO A 340 -3.47 13.10 19.19
N TYR A 341 -3.37 14.32 18.68
CA TYR A 341 -2.17 15.15 18.81
C TYR A 341 -2.55 16.57 19.18
N LEU A 342 -1.76 17.20 20.06
CA LEU A 342 -2.05 18.52 20.62
C LEU A 342 -3.45 18.65 21.26
N GLY A 343 -3.99 17.57 21.83
CA GLY A 343 -5.27 17.60 22.55
C GLY A 343 -6.51 17.68 21.66
N ALA A 344 -6.37 17.46 20.34
CA ALA A 344 -7.48 17.22 19.42
C ALA A 344 -7.25 15.93 18.66
N ARG A 345 -8.34 15.24 18.30
CA ARG A 345 -8.29 14.07 17.42
C ARG A 345 -8.68 14.51 16.02
N LEU A 346 -7.72 14.58 15.11
CA LEU A 346 -7.92 15.10 13.74
C LEU A 346 -7.28 14.18 12.71
N PRO A 347 -7.84 14.10 11.49
CA PRO A 347 -7.13 13.48 10.39
C PRO A 347 -5.90 14.32 10.05
N GLY A 348 -4.79 13.66 9.70
CA GLY A 348 -3.49 14.30 9.47
C GLY A 348 -2.63 14.49 10.72
N ASN A 349 -3.18 14.33 11.93
CA ASN A 349 -2.39 14.46 13.16
C ASN A 349 -1.28 13.42 13.32
N LEU A 350 -1.43 12.23 12.73
CA LEU A 350 -0.36 11.24 12.68
C LEU A 350 0.90 11.82 12.02
N TYR A 351 0.72 12.49 10.88
CA TYR A 351 1.81 13.18 10.16
C TYR A 351 2.29 14.40 10.93
N ASN A 352 1.40 15.19 11.55
CA ASN A 352 1.80 16.33 12.37
C ASN A 352 2.68 15.86 13.54
N SER A 353 2.27 14.82 14.27
CA SER A 353 3.08 14.23 15.34
C SER A 353 4.46 13.82 14.81
N TYR A 354 4.48 13.12 13.68
CA TYR A 354 5.73 12.70 13.04
C TYR A 354 6.66 13.86 12.64
N TYR A 355 6.16 14.88 11.92
CA TYR A 355 6.99 16.02 11.51
C TYR A 355 7.58 16.78 12.69
N ASN A 356 6.78 16.95 13.76
CA ASN A 356 7.19 17.76 14.90
C ASN A 356 8.05 16.98 15.90
N GLU A 357 7.77 15.70 16.16
CA GLU A 357 8.54 14.90 17.10
C GLU A 357 9.90 14.45 16.53
N PHE A 358 9.94 14.03 15.27
CA PHE A 358 11.18 13.53 14.66
C PHE A 358 11.87 14.61 13.82
N GLY A 359 11.13 15.35 12.99
CA GLY A 359 11.72 16.33 12.08
C GLY A 359 12.19 17.63 12.75
N LEU A 360 11.42 18.15 13.71
CA LEU A 360 11.75 19.38 14.45
C LEU A 360 12.46 19.12 15.78
N LYS A 361 11.89 18.26 16.64
CA LYS A 361 12.48 17.93 17.95
C LYS A 361 13.63 16.91 17.87
N GLN A 362 13.94 16.39 16.68
CA GLN A 362 15.05 15.49 16.42
C GLN A 362 15.08 14.26 17.33
N LYS A 363 13.90 13.70 17.65
CA LYS A 363 13.83 12.43 18.38
C LYS A 363 14.16 11.25 17.47
N ASN A 364 14.70 10.18 18.05
CA ASN A 364 14.85 8.93 17.33
C ASN A 364 13.47 8.28 17.07
N ILE A 365 13.27 7.71 15.89
CA ILE A 365 12.00 7.08 15.46
C ILE A 365 11.55 5.93 16.38
N MET A 366 12.49 5.28 17.08
CA MET A 366 12.23 4.18 18.01
C MET A 366 11.84 4.66 19.42
N SER A 367 11.97 5.96 19.72
CA SER A 367 11.70 6.52 21.05
C SER A 367 10.21 6.62 21.42
N ARG A 368 9.31 6.44 20.45
CA ARG A 368 7.86 6.55 20.63
C ARG A 368 7.19 5.23 20.31
N SER A 369 6.08 4.92 20.98
CA SER A 369 5.37 3.63 20.87
C SER A 369 4.42 3.53 19.68
N ASN A 370 4.03 4.63 19.04
CA ASN A 370 3.07 4.61 17.93
C ASN A 370 3.73 3.99 16.68
N ILE A 371 3.31 2.77 16.34
CA ILE A 371 3.84 2.02 15.20
C ILE A 371 3.51 2.65 13.84
N PHE A 372 2.42 3.43 13.74
CA PHE A 372 2.07 4.11 12.50
C PHE A 372 3.01 5.29 12.22
N GLU A 373 3.51 5.98 13.26
CA GLU A 373 4.57 6.99 13.11
C GLU A 373 5.84 6.36 12.52
N ARG A 374 6.19 5.14 12.95
CA ARG A 374 7.35 4.37 12.44
C ARG A 374 7.15 3.89 11.00
N LEU A 375 5.90 3.71 10.56
CA LEU A 375 5.57 3.30 9.19
C LEU A 375 5.71 4.46 8.19
N LEU A 376 5.46 5.71 8.62
CA LEU A 376 5.41 6.87 7.72
C LEU A 376 6.66 7.03 6.83
N PRO A 377 7.91 6.90 7.32
CA PRO A 377 9.08 7.02 6.46
C PRO A 377 9.08 6.03 5.27
N PHE A 378 8.66 4.79 5.50
CA PHE A 378 8.58 3.79 4.43
C PHE A 378 7.47 4.15 3.44
N TRP A 379 6.33 4.61 3.94
CA TRP A 379 5.22 5.05 3.09
C TRP A 379 5.58 6.29 2.27
N GLN A 380 6.34 7.23 2.84
CA GLN A 380 6.83 8.42 2.14
C GLN A 380 7.80 8.08 1.01
N LEU A 381 8.71 7.13 1.23
CA LEU A 381 9.57 6.61 0.16
C LEU A 381 8.75 5.93 -0.94
N GLN A 382 7.73 5.14 -0.58
CA GLN A 382 6.82 4.51 -1.53
C GLN A 382 6.06 5.55 -2.36
N LEU A 383 5.46 6.56 -1.72
CA LEU A 383 4.77 7.67 -2.36
C LEU A 383 5.69 8.41 -3.34
N TYR A 384 6.89 8.80 -2.90
CA TYR A 384 7.78 9.60 -3.72
C TYR A 384 8.35 8.81 -4.91
N TYR A 385 8.92 7.63 -4.67
CA TYR A 385 9.65 6.89 -5.71
C TYR A 385 8.78 5.97 -6.54
N SER A 386 7.75 5.35 -5.95
CA SER A 386 6.94 4.34 -6.64
C SER A 386 5.66 4.92 -7.24
N ILE A 387 5.20 6.08 -6.78
CA ILE A 387 3.91 6.67 -7.20
C ILE A 387 4.10 8.05 -7.84
N ALA A 388 4.90 8.94 -7.25
CA ALA A 388 5.12 10.31 -7.74
C ALA A 388 6.24 10.43 -8.79
N GLY A 389 6.88 9.33 -9.19
CA GLY A 389 7.95 9.33 -10.19
C GLY A 389 9.19 10.12 -9.75
N ALA A 390 9.54 10.06 -8.46
CA ALA A 390 10.67 10.75 -7.83
C ALA A 390 10.67 12.28 -8.03
N GLY A 391 9.52 12.88 -8.35
CA GLY A 391 9.41 14.28 -8.76
C GLY A 391 10.11 14.60 -10.10
N MET A 392 10.59 13.60 -10.83
CA MET A 392 11.35 13.73 -12.07
C MET A 392 10.61 13.08 -13.25
N ASN A 393 9.31 12.79 -13.09
CA ASN A 393 8.51 12.04 -14.06
C ASN A 393 9.10 10.66 -14.38
N ALA A 394 9.80 10.03 -13.42
CA ALA A 394 10.26 8.65 -13.56
C ALA A 394 9.04 7.69 -13.59
N PRO A 395 9.15 6.53 -14.28
CA PRO A 395 8.06 5.56 -14.31
C PRO A 395 7.59 5.15 -12.92
N THR A 396 6.26 5.08 -12.72
CA THR A 396 5.66 4.54 -11.48
C THR A 396 5.77 3.01 -11.44
N LEU A 397 5.53 2.40 -10.28
CA LEU A 397 5.57 0.94 -10.17
C LEU A 397 4.47 0.28 -11.01
N GLU A 398 3.26 0.83 -11.05
CA GLU A 398 2.18 0.37 -11.96
C GLU A 398 2.63 0.43 -13.43
N GLN A 399 3.31 1.49 -13.86
CA GLN A 399 3.82 1.62 -15.24
C GLN A 399 4.97 0.65 -15.55
N VAL A 400 5.89 0.45 -14.61
CA VAL A 400 6.98 -0.54 -14.76
C VAL A 400 6.42 -1.95 -14.91
N ILE A 401 5.38 -2.28 -14.13
CA ILE A 401 4.69 -3.57 -14.22
C ILE A 401 3.98 -3.73 -15.57
N ALA A 402 3.22 -2.72 -16.00
CA ALA A 402 2.42 -2.80 -17.22
C ALA A 402 3.28 -2.91 -18.50
N ASN A 403 4.42 -2.23 -18.53
CA ASN A 403 5.25 -2.15 -19.74
C ASN A 403 6.34 -3.22 -19.82
N ASN A 404 6.42 -4.15 -18.85
CA ASN A 404 7.56 -5.07 -18.66
C ASN A 404 8.92 -4.36 -18.73
N ASN A 405 8.94 -3.05 -18.43
CA ASN A 405 10.04 -2.19 -18.83
C ASN A 405 11.03 -2.12 -17.67
N ILE A 406 12.08 -2.94 -17.76
CA ILE A 406 13.18 -2.99 -16.80
C ILE A 406 14.33 -2.06 -17.22
N GLY A 407 14.26 -1.46 -18.42
CA GLY A 407 15.39 -0.78 -19.05
C GLY A 407 15.39 0.76 -18.99
N GLY A 408 16.55 1.33 -18.64
CA GLY A 408 17.03 2.60 -19.20
C GLY A 408 17.05 3.86 -18.31
N ASN A 409 17.12 3.74 -16.98
CA ASN A 409 17.48 4.76 -15.98
C ASN A 409 17.41 4.10 -14.57
N THR A 410 17.83 4.79 -13.49
CA THR A 410 17.67 4.26 -12.11
C THR A 410 16.20 3.87 -11.86
N ASN A 411 15.95 2.61 -11.51
CA ASN A 411 14.60 2.08 -11.32
C ASN A 411 14.06 2.43 -9.92
N TYR A 412 13.77 3.72 -9.73
CA TYR A 412 13.22 4.30 -8.50
C TYR A 412 12.00 3.55 -7.98
N ALA A 413 11.08 3.20 -8.88
CA ALA A 413 9.82 2.57 -8.50
C ALA A 413 9.96 1.20 -7.85
N ASN A 414 11.04 0.48 -8.11
CA ASN A 414 11.33 -0.81 -7.48
C ASN A 414 12.29 -0.70 -6.29
N TRP A 415 12.42 0.47 -5.64
CA TRP A 415 13.38 0.67 -4.54
C TRP A 415 13.31 -0.45 -3.48
N LEU A 416 12.11 -0.83 -3.03
CA LEU A 416 11.93 -1.91 -2.05
C LEU A 416 12.31 -3.28 -2.62
N GLY A 417 11.96 -3.54 -3.89
CA GLY A 417 12.37 -4.75 -4.60
C GLY A 417 13.89 -4.87 -4.75
N ILE A 418 14.58 -3.74 -4.97
CA ILE A 418 16.04 -3.68 -5.05
C ILE A 418 16.66 -3.96 -3.67
N ILE A 419 16.15 -3.34 -2.59
CA ILE A 419 16.64 -3.62 -1.23
C ILE A 419 16.45 -5.09 -0.87
N THR A 420 15.25 -5.62 -1.07
CA THR A 420 14.93 -7.01 -0.72
C THR A 420 15.77 -8.00 -1.54
N GLN A 421 16.06 -7.71 -2.80
CA GLN A 421 17.00 -8.50 -3.58
C GLN A 421 18.43 -8.43 -3.06
N SER A 422 18.91 -7.25 -2.67
CA SER A 422 20.23 -7.10 -2.03
C SER A 422 20.32 -7.94 -0.75
N LEU A 423 19.26 -8.00 0.05
CA LEU A 423 19.19 -8.84 1.25
C LEU A 423 19.17 -10.35 0.92
N ARG A 424 18.47 -10.76 -0.15
CA ARG A 424 18.53 -12.15 -0.66
C ARG A 424 19.93 -12.53 -1.11
N ASN A 425 20.66 -11.61 -1.73
CA ASN A 425 22.02 -11.85 -2.21
C ASN A 425 23.09 -11.71 -1.11
N ALA A 426 22.79 -11.00 -0.01
CA ALA A 426 23.76 -10.79 1.06
C ALA A 426 24.16 -12.14 1.72
N PRO A 427 25.47 -12.42 1.86
CA PRO A 427 25.92 -13.63 2.53
C PRO A 427 25.47 -13.63 4.00
N TYR A 428 24.82 -14.71 4.43
CA TYR A 428 24.50 -14.90 5.84
C TYR A 428 25.67 -15.64 6.49
N ASN A 429 26.46 -14.93 7.30
CA ASN A 429 27.65 -15.48 7.96
C ASN A 429 27.32 -16.22 9.29
N GLY A 430 26.06 -16.62 9.50
CA GLY A 430 25.62 -17.29 10.72
C GLY A 430 25.40 -16.36 11.92
N LYS A 431 25.69 -15.06 11.83
CA LYS A 431 25.51 -14.10 12.95
C LYS A 431 24.37 -13.12 12.65
N PRO A 432 23.39 -12.96 13.56
CA PRO A 432 22.36 -11.95 13.42
C PRO A 432 22.97 -10.55 13.39
N VAL A 433 22.49 -9.71 12.46
CA VAL A 433 22.85 -8.29 12.43
C VAL A 433 22.12 -7.58 13.57
N SER A 434 22.84 -6.80 14.38
CA SER A 434 22.23 -6.08 15.51
C SER A 434 21.12 -5.12 15.04
N ASN A 435 20.10 -4.88 15.87
CA ASN A 435 18.97 -4.01 15.52
C ASN A 435 19.41 -2.62 15.00
N GLY A 436 20.37 -1.99 15.70
CA GLY A 436 20.91 -0.69 15.28
C GLY A 436 21.65 -0.77 13.94
N GLN A 437 22.41 -1.84 13.69
CA GLN A 437 23.08 -2.04 12.41
C GLN A 437 22.08 -2.32 11.28
N GLN A 438 20.97 -3.03 11.53
CA GLN A 438 19.90 -3.21 10.55
C GLN A 438 19.29 -1.86 10.15
N MET A 439 19.02 -0.97 11.12
CA MET A 439 18.53 0.39 10.84
C MET A 439 19.52 1.18 9.97
N MET A 440 20.82 1.16 10.29
CA MET A 440 21.84 1.85 9.48
C MET A 440 21.98 1.24 8.08
N ASN A 441 21.90 -0.08 7.97
CA ASN A 441 21.92 -0.76 6.68
C ASN A 441 20.70 -0.38 5.83
N PHE A 442 19.52 -0.23 6.44
CA PHE A 442 18.33 0.24 5.72
C PHE A 442 18.53 1.63 5.11
N VAL A 443 19.10 2.59 5.86
CA VAL A 443 19.42 3.94 5.35
C VAL A 443 20.35 3.86 4.13
N LYS A 444 21.39 3.02 4.20
CA LYS A 444 22.34 2.80 3.09
C LYS A 444 21.66 2.16 1.89
N TYR A 445 20.92 1.07 2.10
CA TYR A 445 20.27 0.33 1.02
C TYR A 445 19.15 1.14 0.36
N ALA A 446 18.42 1.96 1.11
CA ALA A 446 17.46 2.88 0.53
C ALA A 446 18.16 3.89 -0.38
N SER A 447 19.25 4.50 0.07
CA SER A 447 20.04 5.45 -0.73
C SER A 447 20.64 4.80 -1.98
N ASP A 448 21.20 3.59 -1.85
CA ASP A 448 21.75 2.82 -2.98
C ASP A 448 20.66 2.40 -3.97
N ALA A 449 19.48 1.99 -3.50
CA ALA A 449 18.40 1.50 -4.35
C ALA A 449 17.84 2.60 -5.27
N VAL A 450 17.80 3.84 -4.78
CA VAL A 450 17.32 5.01 -5.55
C VAL A 450 18.47 5.84 -6.10
N GLN A 451 19.73 5.50 -5.80
CA GLN A 451 20.93 6.28 -6.17
C GLN A 451 20.77 7.78 -5.85
N GLN A 452 20.21 8.09 -4.68
CA GLN A 452 20.09 9.45 -4.16
C GLN A 452 20.59 9.52 -2.72
N ASP A 453 21.15 10.66 -2.35
CA ASP A 453 21.54 10.95 -0.97
C ASP A 453 20.29 11.22 -0.12
N LEU A 454 19.81 10.21 0.59
CA LEU A 454 18.65 10.29 1.49
C LEU A 454 19.02 10.74 2.92
N THR A 455 20.24 11.23 3.16
CA THR A 455 20.71 11.61 4.50
C THR A 455 19.78 12.62 5.17
N ASP A 456 19.40 13.69 4.48
CA ASP A 456 18.52 14.73 5.04
C ASP A 456 17.13 14.17 5.39
N PHE A 457 16.60 13.28 4.54
CA PHE A 457 15.34 12.59 4.81
C PHE A 457 15.44 11.76 6.08
N PHE A 458 16.47 10.92 6.21
CA PHE A 458 16.62 10.04 7.38
C PHE A 458 17.00 10.76 8.68
N ILE A 459 17.62 11.95 8.61
CA ILE A 459 17.73 12.86 9.74
C ILE A 459 16.33 13.33 10.17
N LYS A 460 15.53 13.82 9.23
CA LYS A 460 14.18 14.34 9.51
C LYS A 460 13.18 13.24 9.90
N SER A 461 13.42 12.01 9.50
CA SER A 461 12.64 10.85 9.90
C SER A 461 13.06 10.23 11.23
N GLY A 462 14.12 10.75 11.87
CA GLY A 462 14.60 10.25 13.17
C GLY A 462 15.39 8.94 13.13
N PHE A 463 15.87 8.50 11.95
CA PHE A 463 16.73 7.30 11.84
C PHE A 463 18.18 7.61 12.21
N LEU A 464 18.68 8.79 11.83
CA LEU A 464 20.06 9.23 12.05
C LEU A 464 20.19 10.08 13.33
N ILE A 465 19.65 9.57 14.44
CA ILE A 465 19.72 10.16 15.78
C ILE A 465 20.23 9.09 16.76
N PRO A 466 21.20 9.37 17.65
CA PRO A 466 21.66 8.39 18.63
C PRO A 466 20.51 7.82 19.47
N PHE A 467 20.60 6.53 19.80
CA PHE A 467 19.57 5.84 20.57
C PHE A 467 20.16 4.64 21.30
N ASP A 468 19.90 4.51 22.59
CA ASP A 468 20.27 3.32 23.36
C ASP A 468 19.16 2.98 24.36
N ALA A 469 18.26 2.07 23.98
CA ALA A 469 17.14 1.66 24.83
C ALA A 469 16.64 0.25 24.49
N VAL A 470 15.84 -0.31 25.41
CA VAL A 470 15.06 -1.53 25.17
C VAL A 470 13.71 -1.13 24.58
N VAL A 471 13.34 -1.76 23.46
CA VAL A 471 12.04 -1.60 22.81
C VAL A 471 11.26 -2.89 22.98
N ASN A 472 10.00 -2.79 23.40
CA ASN A 472 9.11 -3.95 23.50
C ASN A 472 8.37 -4.18 22.17
N ASP A 473 8.39 -5.41 21.67
CA ASP A 473 7.79 -5.82 20.39
C ASP A 473 7.55 -7.34 20.38
N TYR A 474 6.59 -7.82 21.19
CA TYR A 474 6.37 -9.23 21.60
C TYR A 474 7.52 -9.85 22.39
N THR A 475 8.76 -9.53 22.05
CA THR A 475 9.97 -9.84 22.81
C THR A 475 10.78 -8.55 22.95
N PRO A 476 11.14 -8.13 24.18
CA PRO A 476 11.99 -6.97 24.40
C PRO A 476 13.35 -7.15 23.70
N GLY A 477 13.81 -6.11 23.01
CA GLY A 477 15.11 -6.11 22.35
C GLY A 477 15.83 -4.77 22.51
N LYS A 478 17.13 -4.84 22.76
CA LYS A 478 17.98 -3.65 22.85
C LYS A 478 18.28 -3.11 21.45
N ILE A 479 18.18 -1.79 21.30
CA ILE A 479 18.60 -1.06 20.11
C ILE A 479 19.66 -0.05 20.55
N THR A 480 20.84 -0.15 19.96
CA THR A 480 21.96 0.77 20.19
C THR A 480 22.43 1.34 18.85
N ILE A 481 22.38 2.67 18.72
CA ILE A 481 22.86 3.45 17.59
C ILE A 481 23.73 4.56 18.17
N THR A 482 25.02 4.49 17.89
CA THR A 482 26.00 5.51 18.34
C THR A 482 26.19 6.60 17.30
N GLN A 483 26.77 7.74 17.70
CA GLN A 483 27.17 8.79 16.76
C GLN A 483 28.14 8.26 15.70
N ALA A 484 29.08 7.37 16.09
CA ALA A 484 30.01 6.76 15.15
C ALA A 484 29.31 5.91 14.09
N ASN A 485 28.24 5.19 14.44
CA ASN A 485 27.44 4.44 13.46
C ASN A 485 26.76 5.38 12.45
N ILE A 486 26.27 6.52 12.92
CA ILE A 486 25.60 7.53 12.10
C ILE A 486 26.61 8.19 11.15
N GLU A 487 27.76 8.65 11.64
CA GLU A 487 28.78 9.27 10.78
C GLU A 487 29.38 8.29 9.78
N ALA A 488 29.60 7.03 10.16
CA ALA A 488 30.01 6.00 9.21
C ALA A 488 28.94 5.74 8.12
N THR A 489 27.66 5.88 8.46
CA THR A 489 26.55 5.75 7.50
C THR A 489 26.50 6.94 6.55
N LYS A 490 26.64 8.16 7.06
CA LYS A 490 26.69 9.39 6.25
C LYS A 490 27.92 9.40 5.34
N ALA A 491 29.09 9.02 5.85
CA ALA A 491 30.31 8.91 5.08
C ALA A 491 30.20 7.88 3.94
N TYR A 492 29.55 6.72 4.19
CA TYR A 492 29.26 5.74 3.15
C TYR A 492 28.43 6.33 2.02
N ILE A 493 27.35 7.04 2.35
CA ILE A 493 26.44 7.64 1.34
C ILE A 493 27.15 8.77 0.59
N ALA A 494 27.87 9.65 1.30
CA ALA A 494 28.64 10.73 0.69
C ALA A 494 29.70 10.21 -0.30
N ALA A 495 30.37 9.10 0.02
CA ALA A 495 31.35 8.47 -0.85
C ALA A 495 30.76 7.97 -2.19
N LYS A 496 29.44 7.71 -2.25
CA LYS A 496 28.75 7.34 -3.51
C LYS A 496 28.55 8.51 -4.46
N LYS A 497 28.64 9.75 -3.95
CA LYS A 497 28.40 10.99 -4.72
C LYS A 497 27.02 11.01 -5.40
N TYR A 498 26.02 10.43 -4.76
CA TYR A 498 24.65 10.46 -5.27
C TYR A 498 24.07 11.88 -5.22
N PRO A 499 23.26 12.30 -6.20
CA PRO A 499 22.53 13.55 -6.11
C PRO A 499 21.51 13.51 -4.97
N LYS A 500 21.16 14.67 -4.42
CA LYS A 500 20.02 14.78 -3.50
C LYS A 500 18.69 14.54 -4.25
N PRO A 501 17.62 14.09 -3.56
CA PRO A 501 16.28 14.08 -4.13
C PRO A 501 15.89 15.47 -4.66
N ARG A 502 15.12 15.51 -5.75
CA ARG A 502 14.67 16.78 -6.35
C ARG A 502 13.93 17.66 -5.33
N SER A 503 13.16 17.03 -4.44
CA SER A 503 12.49 17.72 -3.34
C SER A 503 13.36 17.71 -2.08
N PRO A 504 13.75 18.88 -1.53
CA PRO A 504 14.42 18.95 -0.23
C PRO A 504 13.46 18.74 0.95
N VAL A 505 12.15 18.68 0.70
CA VAL A 505 11.09 18.49 1.70
C VAL A 505 10.29 17.21 1.46
N LEU A 506 10.96 16.16 0.94
CA LEU A 506 10.37 14.84 0.71
C LEU A 506 9.68 14.28 1.97
N HIS A 507 10.22 14.55 3.15
CA HIS A 507 9.64 14.14 4.43
C HIS A 507 8.28 14.77 4.77
N TYR A 508 7.73 15.68 3.94
CA TYR A 508 6.35 16.19 4.06
C TYR A 508 5.36 15.52 3.10
N ILE A 509 5.80 14.56 2.28
CA ILE A 509 4.88 13.90 1.35
C ILE A 509 3.84 13.05 2.11
N THR A 510 2.62 13.04 1.58
CA THR A 510 1.48 12.22 1.96
C THR A 510 0.73 11.82 0.69
N ALA A 511 -0.20 10.85 0.76
CA ALA A 511 -1.03 10.55 -0.41
C ALA A 511 -1.89 11.75 -0.87
N ARG A 512 -2.16 12.72 0.02
CA ARG A 512 -2.99 13.91 -0.27
C ARG A 512 -2.26 15.01 -1.02
N ASN A 513 -0.94 15.14 -0.84
CA ASN A 513 -0.15 16.21 -1.46
C ASN A 513 0.88 15.68 -2.49
N MET A 514 0.95 14.36 -2.70
CA MET A 514 1.86 13.72 -3.65
C MET A 514 1.77 14.29 -5.07
N TYR A 515 0.58 14.75 -5.49
CA TYR A 515 0.40 15.40 -6.80
C TYR A 515 1.31 16.63 -6.97
N MET A 516 1.54 17.41 -5.90
CA MET A 516 2.43 18.58 -5.92
C MET A 516 3.89 18.14 -6.12
N TYR A 517 4.30 17.01 -5.53
CA TYR A 517 5.64 16.45 -5.74
C TYR A 517 5.82 15.91 -7.16
N LYS A 518 4.82 15.17 -7.67
CA LYS A 518 4.85 14.60 -9.03
C LYS A 518 5.06 15.68 -10.09
N ASN A 519 4.38 16.80 -9.94
CA ASN A 519 4.38 17.89 -10.93
C ASN A 519 5.29 19.07 -10.56
N ASN A 520 6.01 18.98 -9.42
CA ASN A 520 6.89 20.04 -8.92
C ASN A 520 6.19 21.41 -8.83
N LEU A 521 5.02 21.44 -8.18
CA LEU A 521 4.20 22.65 -8.04
C LEU A 521 4.62 23.49 -6.83
N ASN A 522 4.56 24.81 -7.01
CA ASN A 522 4.90 25.80 -5.99
C ASN A 522 3.64 26.41 -5.38
N PRO A 523 3.69 26.81 -4.09
CA PRO A 523 2.53 27.34 -3.40
C PRO A 523 2.13 28.67 -4.03
N GLU A 524 0.82 28.85 -4.18
CA GLU A 524 0.23 30.09 -4.69
C GLU A 524 -0.75 30.61 -3.65
N GLY A 525 -0.78 31.92 -3.44
CA GLY A 525 -1.72 32.56 -2.53
C GLY A 525 -1.41 34.05 -2.37
N THR A 526 -2.37 34.77 -1.79
CA THR A 526 -2.20 36.18 -1.44
C THR A 526 -2.02 36.28 0.07
N ILE A 527 -0.87 36.81 0.50
CA ILE A 527 -0.54 37.03 1.92
C ILE A 527 -1.68 37.76 2.64
N ASN A 528 -1.90 37.38 3.90
CA ASN A 528 -2.94 37.88 4.80
C ASN A 528 -4.39 37.66 4.32
N THR A 529 -4.62 36.69 3.42
CA THR A 529 -5.96 36.32 2.94
C THR A 529 -6.18 34.80 2.99
N GLY A 530 -7.43 34.36 2.81
CA GLY A 530 -7.74 32.94 2.62
C GLY A 530 -7.63 32.09 3.88
N PHE A 531 -7.86 32.67 5.07
CA PHE A 531 -7.91 31.91 6.32
C PHE A 531 -8.96 32.46 7.31
N THR A 532 -9.40 31.61 8.23
CA THR A 532 -10.18 31.99 9.41
C THR A 532 -9.51 31.48 10.68
N ILE A 533 -9.75 32.15 11.81
CA ILE A 533 -9.22 31.75 13.12
C ILE A 533 -10.24 30.85 13.83
N ASP A 534 -9.77 29.77 14.44
CA ASP A 534 -10.57 28.81 15.19
C ASP A 534 -9.91 28.49 16.54
N ASN A 535 -10.58 28.86 17.62
CA ASN A 535 -10.13 28.61 18.99
C ASN A 535 -10.93 27.51 19.68
N THR A 536 -11.80 26.80 18.95
CA THR A 536 -12.66 25.74 19.51
C THR A 536 -12.11 24.34 19.33
N ILE A 537 -11.09 24.16 18.47
CA ILE A 537 -10.49 22.86 18.15
C ILE A 537 -9.90 22.16 19.38
N ALA A 538 -9.19 22.90 20.24
CA ALA A 538 -8.63 22.37 21.48
C ALA A 538 -8.51 23.47 22.55
N PRO A 539 -8.73 23.16 23.84
CA PRO A 539 -8.66 24.13 24.93
C PRO A 539 -7.32 24.88 24.95
N GLY A 540 -7.39 26.21 25.01
CA GLY A 540 -6.24 27.11 25.12
C GLY A 540 -5.33 27.16 23.88
N LYS A 541 -5.78 26.62 22.73
CA LYS A 541 -5.01 26.59 21.48
C LYS A 541 -5.73 27.36 20.38
N THR A 542 -4.93 28.02 19.54
CA THR A 542 -5.41 28.74 18.36
C THR A 542 -5.02 28.00 17.11
N TYR A 543 -5.98 27.86 16.19
CA TYR A 543 -5.78 27.29 14.86
C TYR A 543 -6.18 28.29 13.79
N TYR A 544 -5.48 28.23 12.66
CA TYR A 544 -5.86 28.93 11.43
C TYR A 544 -6.36 27.90 10.44
N ARG A 545 -7.60 28.07 9.98
CA ARG A 545 -8.16 27.27 8.89
C ARG A 545 -7.82 27.94 7.58
N ILE A 546 -6.85 27.37 6.88
CA ILE A 546 -6.35 27.85 5.59
C ILE A 546 -7.22 27.28 4.47
N ALA A 547 -7.75 28.11 3.58
CA ALA A 547 -8.56 27.70 2.45
C ALA A 547 -7.71 27.42 1.21
N HIS A 548 -7.78 26.19 0.67
CA HIS A 548 -6.97 25.78 -0.49
C HIS A 548 -7.47 26.36 -1.83
N THR A 549 -8.65 26.97 -1.85
CA THR A 549 -9.11 27.77 -3.00
C THR A 549 -8.26 29.03 -3.18
N VAL A 550 -7.65 29.53 -2.11
CA VAL A 550 -6.72 30.67 -2.10
C VAL A 550 -5.27 30.17 -2.04
N TRP A 551 -4.97 29.27 -1.10
CA TRP A 551 -3.63 28.72 -0.86
C TRP A 551 -3.46 27.37 -1.56
N LYS A 552 -3.08 27.42 -2.83
CA LYS A 552 -2.94 26.23 -3.68
C LYS A 552 -1.54 25.63 -3.54
N ASN A 553 -1.43 24.35 -3.90
CA ASN A 553 -0.16 23.63 -4.13
C ASN A 553 0.80 23.54 -2.91
N ALA A 554 0.36 23.90 -1.71
CA ALA A 554 1.15 23.69 -0.49
C ALA A 554 1.26 22.18 -0.17
N VAL A 555 2.43 21.72 0.25
CA VAL A 555 2.64 20.36 0.76
C VAL A 555 2.55 20.29 2.28
N ALA A 556 2.91 21.38 2.96
CA ALA A 556 2.82 21.55 4.39
C ALA A 556 2.70 23.03 4.75
N PHE A 557 2.44 23.30 6.03
CA PHE A 557 2.39 24.65 6.59
C PHE A 557 3.32 24.74 7.79
N GLU A 558 4.21 25.72 7.79
CA GLU A 558 5.15 25.98 8.88
C GLU A 558 4.68 27.20 9.66
N THR A 559 4.45 27.05 10.97
CA THR A 559 4.35 28.21 11.86
C THR A 559 5.71 28.52 12.42
N ILE A 560 6.11 29.78 12.33
CA ILE A 560 7.45 30.21 12.66
C ILE A 560 7.41 31.39 13.63
N THR A 561 8.44 31.53 14.44
CA THR A 561 8.69 32.71 15.28
C THR A 561 9.10 33.93 14.44
N ALA A 562 9.22 35.09 15.10
CA ALA A 562 9.78 36.31 14.51
C ALA A 562 11.21 36.11 13.96
N ASP A 563 12.07 35.38 14.69
CA ASP A 563 13.45 35.02 14.32
C ASP A 563 13.54 33.88 13.29
N LYS A 564 12.46 33.62 12.56
CA LYS A 564 12.37 32.63 11.48
C LYS A 564 12.62 31.17 11.88
N LYS A 565 12.49 30.83 13.17
CA LYS A 565 12.58 29.46 13.66
C LYS A 565 11.24 28.74 13.48
N VAL A 566 11.25 27.56 12.88
CA VAL A 566 10.05 26.72 12.75
C VAL A 566 9.64 26.19 14.13
N LEU A 567 8.43 26.53 14.56
CA LEU A 567 7.83 26.06 15.82
C LEU A 567 7.00 24.80 15.62
N PHE A 568 6.28 24.75 14.51
CA PHE A 568 5.35 23.69 14.24
C PHE A 568 5.15 23.51 12.75
N VAL A 569 5.04 22.26 12.31
CA VAL A 569 4.70 21.89 10.94
C VAL A 569 3.34 21.20 10.94
N THR A 570 2.46 21.60 10.02
CA THR A 570 1.16 20.97 9.79
C THR A 570 1.13 20.38 8.39
N THR A 571 0.71 19.11 8.26
CA THR A 571 0.52 18.47 6.96
C THR A 571 -0.70 19.02 6.23
N TYR A 572 -0.62 19.03 4.90
CA TYR A 572 -1.73 19.39 4.03
C TYR A 572 -3.01 18.59 4.38
N ALA A 573 -4.14 19.29 4.41
CA ALA A 573 -5.47 18.76 4.71
C ALA A 573 -5.67 18.22 6.14
N THR A 574 -4.85 18.65 7.10
CA THR A 574 -5.12 18.40 8.53
C THR A 574 -6.50 18.92 8.90
N GLY A 575 -7.34 18.07 9.50
CA GLY A 575 -8.68 18.44 9.93
C GLY A 575 -9.77 18.43 8.84
N ASP A 576 -9.44 18.10 7.58
CA ASP A 576 -10.41 18.12 6.48
C ASP A 576 -10.14 17.01 5.44
N LEU A 577 -10.90 15.93 5.52
CA LEU A 577 -10.78 14.79 4.61
C LEU A 577 -11.09 15.13 3.14
N THR A 578 -11.82 16.22 2.87
CA THR A 578 -12.13 16.66 1.51
C THR A 578 -10.93 17.35 0.85
N GLY A 579 -9.92 17.75 1.64
CA GLY A 579 -8.73 18.44 1.17
C GLY A 579 -9.00 19.87 0.71
N LYS A 580 -10.10 20.50 1.14
CA LYS A 580 -10.44 21.90 0.80
C LYS A 580 -9.78 22.91 1.72
N THR A 581 -9.44 22.51 2.94
CA THR A 581 -8.83 23.36 3.96
C THR A 581 -7.74 22.62 4.75
N THR A 582 -6.93 23.37 5.51
CA THR A 582 -6.01 22.82 6.51
C THR A 582 -6.13 23.58 7.83
N LEU A 583 -6.26 22.87 8.94
CA LEU A 583 -6.16 23.42 10.31
C LEU A 583 -4.70 23.50 10.76
N VAL A 584 -4.13 24.70 10.71
CA VAL A 584 -2.75 24.98 11.11
C VAL A 584 -2.70 25.44 12.56
N TYR A 585 -2.02 24.71 13.43
CA TYR A 585 -1.82 25.10 14.82
C TYR A 585 -0.91 26.33 14.91
N PHE A 586 -1.36 27.39 15.59
CA PHE A 586 -0.62 28.64 15.76
C PHE A 586 -0.33 28.88 17.25
N PRO A 587 0.85 28.46 17.76
CA PRO A 587 1.21 28.64 19.16
C PRO A 587 1.39 30.14 19.50
N LYS A 588 1.28 30.49 20.78
CA LYS A 588 1.32 31.89 21.26
C LYS A 588 2.56 32.69 20.80
N ASN A 589 3.70 32.03 20.65
CA ASN A 589 4.97 32.63 20.21
C ASN A 589 5.18 32.58 18.68
N ALA A 590 4.20 32.11 17.89
CA ALA A 590 4.27 32.17 16.44
C ALA A 590 4.03 33.61 15.94
N GLY A 591 4.84 34.01 14.97
CA GLY A 591 4.69 35.26 14.23
C GLY A 591 3.97 35.09 12.91
N ASN A 592 4.38 34.07 12.16
CA ASN A 592 4.02 33.93 10.76
C ASN A 592 3.59 32.48 10.45
N ILE A 593 2.83 32.32 9.37
CA ILE A 593 2.50 31.02 8.78
C ILE A 593 3.04 31.02 7.36
N TYR A 594 3.72 29.97 6.95
CA TYR A 594 4.21 29.78 5.58
C TYR A 594 3.58 28.55 4.95
N ALA A 595 3.17 28.67 3.68
CA ALA A 595 2.91 27.53 2.80
C ALA A 595 4.25 27.03 2.25
N VAL A 596 4.49 25.72 2.34
CA VAL A 596 5.71 25.08 1.83
C VAL A 596 5.40 24.40 0.48
N GLY A 597 6.23 24.61 -0.53
CA GLY A 597 6.18 23.97 -1.84
C GLY A 597 6.94 22.66 -1.91
N ALA A 598 6.65 21.84 -2.92
CA ALA A 598 7.36 20.58 -3.12
C ALA A 598 8.86 20.77 -3.40
N ASP A 599 9.26 21.90 -3.97
CA ASP A 599 10.66 22.29 -4.18
C ASP A 599 11.32 22.90 -2.93
N GLY A 600 10.57 23.05 -1.84
CA GLY A 600 11.03 23.72 -0.62
C GLY A 600 10.86 25.24 -0.63
N THR A 601 10.18 25.84 -1.61
CA THR A 601 9.82 27.26 -1.56
C THR A 601 8.88 27.52 -0.38
N ARG A 602 9.06 28.65 0.33
CA ARG A 602 8.15 29.08 1.40
C ARG A 602 7.46 30.38 1.00
N LEU A 603 6.12 30.38 0.96
CA LEU A 603 5.31 31.56 0.66
C LEU A 603 4.54 32.00 1.92
N PRO A 604 4.70 33.23 2.43
CA PRO A 604 4.07 33.67 3.67
C PRO A 604 2.55 33.82 3.51
N ILE A 605 1.81 33.13 4.36
CA ILE A 605 0.35 33.24 4.50
C ILE A 605 -0.05 34.37 5.42
N LEU A 606 0.61 34.45 6.56
CA LEU A 606 0.36 35.44 7.59
C LEU A 606 1.70 36.08 7.94
N SER A 607 1.76 37.41 7.91
CA SER A 607 2.90 38.16 8.43
C SER A 607 2.46 39.08 9.57
N ARG A 608 2.78 38.73 10.82
CA ARG A 608 2.57 39.63 11.97
C ARG A 608 3.77 40.53 12.28
N PHE A 609 4.91 40.26 11.65
CA PHE A 609 6.13 41.05 11.76
C PHE A 609 6.49 41.65 10.38
N GLN A 610 6.89 42.93 10.35
CA GLN A 610 7.43 43.57 9.16
C GLN A 610 8.79 42.93 8.79
N PRO A 611 9.16 42.81 7.50
CA PRO A 611 10.48 42.30 7.13
C PRO A 611 11.58 43.25 7.61
N GLU A 612 12.56 42.74 8.35
CA GLU A 612 13.78 43.47 8.67
C GLU A 612 14.52 43.85 7.38
N SER A 613 14.82 45.13 7.24
CA SER A 613 15.66 45.70 6.20
C SER A 613 17.05 45.07 6.24
N VAL A 614 17.38 44.28 5.22
CA VAL A 614 18.72 43.73 5.01
C VAL A 614 19.65 44.87 4.60
N THR A 615 20.48 45.35 5.51
CA THR A 615 21.66 46.16 5.16
C THR A 615 22.68 45.28 4.44
N LYS A 616 22.68 45.35 3.10
CA LYS A 616 23.82 44.93 2.27
C LYS A 616 24.68 46.16 2.00
N THR A 617 25.88 46.21 2.56
CA THR A 617 26.99 46.99 2.01
C THR A 617 27.50 46.28 0.75
N ILE A 618 27.49 46.97 -0.39
CA ILE A 618 28.32 46.67 -1.57
C ILE A 618 28.96 48.00 -2.01
N PRO A 619 30.28 48.06 -2.26
CA PRO A 619 30.96 49.25 -2.73
C PRO A 619 30.80 49.47 -4.25
N ASP A 620 30.69 50.75 -4.59
CA ASP A 620 31.02 51.48 -5.81
C ASP A 620 30.62 50.97 -7.22
N LYS A 621 29.55 51.63 -7.71
CA LYS A 621 29.33 52.25 -9.04
C LYS A 621 29.14 51.36 -10.30
N PRO A 622 28.54 51.91 -11.38
CA PRO A 622 27.33 52.75 -11.45
C PRO A 622 26.37 52.27 -12.56
N ASN A 623 25.18 52.88 -12.60
CA ASN A 623 24.12 52.74 -13.62
C ASN A 623 23.16 51.57 -13.41
N GLU A 624 22.03 51.84 -12.76
CA GLU A 624 20.74 51.93 -13.45
C GLU A 624 19.67 52.32 -12.43
N PHE A 625 18.70 53.09 -12.90
CA PHE A 625 17.71 53.83 -12.12
C PHE A 625 16.93 52.94 -11.14
N GLU A 626 16.95 53.34 -9.86
CA GLU A 626 16.03 52.85 -8.84
C GLU A 626 14.59 53.28 -9.17
N ASP A 627 13.67 52.32 -9.23
CA ASP A 627 12.24 52.57 -8.99
C ASP A 627 11.90 52.05 -7.58
N THR A 628 12.21 52.88 -6.59
CA THR A 628 11.66 52.80 -5.24
C THR A 628 10.27 53.45 -5.22
N TYR A 629 9.33 52.90 -4.45
CA TYR A 629 8.41 53.62 -3.54
C TYR A 629 7.18 52.76 -3.19
N SER A 630 6.94 52.65 -1.88
CA SER A 630 5.84 51.95 -1.22
C SER A 630 4.48 52.64 -1.44
N ASP A 631 3.44 51.83 -1.53
CA ASP A 631 2.08 52.21 -1.93
C ASP A 631 1.24 52.83 -0.79
N THR A 632 1.62 54.01 -0.30
CA THR A 632 0.88 54.70 0.80
C THR A 632 0.28 56.06 0.45
N THR A 633 0.50 56.62 -0.74
CA THR A 633 0.05 57.99 -1.09
C THR A 633 -1.05 58.09 -2.15
N ILE A 634 -1.48 56.98 -2.77
CA ILE A 634 -2.57 56.98 -3.77
C ILE A 634 -3.75 56.13 -3.28
N LYS A 635 -4.92 56.74 -3.12
CA LYS A 635 -6.16 56.04 -2.73
C LYS A 635 -7.21 56.20 -3.83
N ILE A 636 -7.88 55.10 -4.21
CA ILE A 636 -8.99 55.10 -5.19
C ILE A 636 -10.20 54.37 -4.59
N TRP A 637 -11.35 55.05 -4.47
CA TRP A 637 -12.55 54.46 -3.87
C TRP A 637 -13.86 55.16 -4.28
N PRO A 638 -14.99 54.45 -4.37
CA PRO A 638 -15.12 53.01 -4.24
C PRO A 638 -14.55 52.30 -5.48
N ASN A 639 -14.03 51.09 -5.27
CA ASN A 639 -13.63 50.16 -6.33
C ASN A 639 -14.18 48.78 -5.97
N PRO A 640 -15.27 48.30 -6.60
CA PRO A 640 -15.81 48.79 -7.88
C PRO A 640 -16.53 50.15 -7.81
N ALA A 641 -16.35 50.97 -8.84
CA ALA A 641 -17.06 52.22 -9.07
C ALA A 641 -18.40 51.98 -9.76
N ARG A 642 -19.48 52.61 -9.30
CA ARG A 642 -20.81 52.53 -9.95
C ARG A 642 -20.97 53.61 -11.02
N ASN A 643 -21.14 54.85 -10.57
CA ASN A 643 -21.30 56.04 -11.43
C ASN A 643 -20.09 56.99 -11.35
N SER A 644 -19.31 56.91 -10.27
CA SER A 644 -18.09 57.68 -10.07
C SER A 644 -17.16 56.99 -9.06
N PHE A 645 -15.87 57.33 -9.10
CA PHE A 645 -14.91 57.02 -8.03
C PHE A 645 -14.15 58.27 -7.61
N LYS A 646 -13.63 58.29 -6.40
CA LYS A 646 -12.70 59.30 -5.90
C LYS A 646 -11.27 58.79 -6.02
N ILE A 647 -10.35 59.70 -6.34
CA ILE A 647 -8.92 59.47 -6.31
C ILE A 647 -8.25 60.57 -5.49
N ALA A 648 -7.43 60.17 -4.53
CA ALA A 648 -6.58 61.07 -3.76
C ALA A 648 -5.13 60.68 -4.02
N ALA A 649 -4.33 61.64 -4.45
CA ALA A 649 -2.90 61.52 -4.66
C ALA A 649 -2.23 62.85 -4.27
N ASP A 650 -0.98 62.79 -3.84
CA ASP A 650 -0.22 64.00 -3.51
C ASP A 650 0.06 64.83 -4.78
N SER A 651 -0.53 66.02 -4.85
CA SER A 651 -0.40 66.91 -6.00
C SER A 651 0.99 67.55 -6.13
N THR A 652 1.85 67.41 -5.12
CA THR A 652 3.28 67.77 -5.22
C THR A 652 4.10 66.70 -5.94
N ILE A 653 3.55 65.49 -6.13
CA ILE A 653 4.23 64.34 -6.75
C ILE A 653 3.66 64.03 -8.13
N PHE A 654 2.34 64.13 -8.33
CA PHE A 654 1.66 63.72 -9.55
C PHE A 654 1.01 64.90 -10.30
N LYS A 655 1.30 65.04 -11.60
CA LYS A 655 0.77 66.13 -12.44
C LYS A 655 -0.55 65.78 -13.13
N ARG A 656 -0.65 64.56 -13.66
CA ARG A 656 -1.78 64.11 -14.49
C ARG A 656 -2.10 62.65 -14.29
N ALA A 657 -3.37 62.31 -14.45
CA ALA A 657 -3.87 60.95 -14.49
C ALA A 657 -4.59 60.71 -15.81
N THR A 658 -4.32 59.56 -16.43
CA THR A 658 -5.00 59.09 -17.63
C THR A 658 -5.61 57.73 -17.36
N MET A 659 -6.92 57.61 -17.48
CA MET A 659 -7.60 56.33 -17.46
C MET A 659 -7.59 55.73 -18.86
N ILE A 660 -7.18 54.46 -18.95
CA ILE A 660 -7.10 53.67 -20.17
C ILE A 660 -7.95 52.40 -20.04
N ASN A 661 -8.47 51.88 -21.16
CA ASN A 661 -9.12 50.58 -21.20
C ASN A 661 -8.08 49.43 -21.21
N THR A 662 -8.51 48.17 -21.14
CA THR A 662 -7.62 46.99 -21.18
C THR A 662 -6.85 46.81 -22.48
N LYS A 663 -7.21 47.55 -23.55
CA LYS A 663 -6.48 47.59 -24.83
C LYS A 663 -5.44 48.72 -24.87
N GLY A 664 -5.23 49.45 -23.78
CA GLY A 664 -4.25 50.53 -23.67
C GLY A 664 -4.72 51.89 -24.22
N GLN A 665 -5.98 52.02 -24.66
CA GLN A 665 -6.48 53.27 -25.25
C GLN A 665 -6.95 54.23 -24.16
N PRO A 666 -6.59 55.53 -24.22
CA PRO A 666 -7.05 56.53 -23.26
C PRO A 666 -8.55 56.79 -23.41
N VAL A 667 -9.27 56.69 -22.29
CA VAL A 667 -10.72 56.91 -22.22
C VAL A 667 -11.09 58.16 -21.43
N LYS A 668 -10.23 58.63 -20.51
CA LYS A 668 -10.44 59.87 -19.77
C LYS A 668 -9.14 60.39 -19.17
N GLN A 669 -8.90 61.70 -19.23
CA GLN A 669 -7.75 62.33 -18.59
C GLN A 669 -8.22 63.39 -17.59
N PHE A 670 -7.53 63.51 -16.45
CA PHE A 670 -7.84 64.49 -15.41
C PHE A 670 -6.58 64.89 -14.65
N SER A 671 -6.58 66.11 -14.10
CA SER A 671 -5.51 66.60 -13.21
C SER A 671 -5.76 66.16 -11.78
N LEU A 672 -4.67 66.00 -11.01
CA LEU A 672 -4.72 65.59 -9.62
C LEU A 672 -4.34 66.80 -8.75
N ASN A 673 -5.34 67.44 -8.18
CA ASN A 673 -5.15 68.42 -7.12
C ASN A 673 -6.06 68.04 -5.96
N GLY A 674 -5.47 67.47 -4.90
CA GLY A 674 -6.19 66.87 -3.78
C GLY A 674 -7.05 65.66 -4.16
N THR A 675 -8.11 65.43 -3.38
CA THR A 675 -9.08 64.35 -3.68
C THR A 675 -10.06 64.79 -4.76
N LYS A 676 -10.12 64.06 -5.90
CA LYS A 676 -11.01 64.35 -7.02
C LYS A 676 -12.04 63.25 -7.21
N SER A 677 -13.29 63.63 -7.51
CA SER A 677 -14.35 62.69 -7.91
C SER A 677 -14.43 62.62 -9.43
N ILE A 678 -14.34 61.43 -9.99
CA ILE A 678 -14.33 61.15 -11.43
C ILE A 678 -15.60 60.39 -11.79
N SER A 679 -16.48 61.01 -12.57
CA SER A 679 -17.65 60.34 -13.14
C SER A 679 -17.23 59.37 -14.24
N VAL A 680 -17.83 58.18 -14.22
CA VAL A 680 -17.62 57.10 -15.19
C VAL A 680 -18.93 56.59 -15.79
N THR A 681 -20.03 57.34 -15.65
CA THR A 681 -21.39 56.95 -16.09
C THR A 681 -21.47 56.66 -17.59
N ASN A 682 -20.63 57.30 -18.40
CA ASN A 682 -20.65 57.15 -19.86
C ASN A 682 -19.66 56.09 -20.38
N LEU A 683 -19.01 55.34 -19.48
CA LEU A 683 -18.07 54.27 -19.84
C LEU A 683 -18.73 52.90 -19.67
N PRO A 684 -18.42 51.92 -20.54
CA PRO A 684 -18.89 50.54 -20.37
C PRO A 684 -18.45 49.92 -19.03
N ILE A 685 -19.25 48.99 -18.50
CA ILE A 685 -18.88 48.13 -17.37
C ILE A 685 -17.62 47.35 -17.75
N GLY A 686 -16.65 47.25 -16.83
CA GLY A 686 -15.38 46.58 -17.12
C GLY A 686 -14.22 47.06 -16.25
N THR A 687 -13.04 46.50 -16.51
CA THR A 687 -11.79 46.90 -15.86
C THR A 687 -11.10 48.00 -16.66
N TYR A 688 -10.64 49.03 -15.97
CA TYR A 688 -9.82 50.12 -16.51
C TYR A 688 -8.56 50.29 -15.66
N LEU A 689 -7.56 50.93 -16.23
CA LEU A 689 -6.31 51.27 -15.56
C LEU A 689 -6.17 52.79 -15.49
N ILE A 690 -5.72 53.33 -14.36
CA ILE A 690 -5.39 54.74 -14.18
C ILE A 690 -3.88 54.85 -14.14
N VAL A 691 -3.32 55.50 -15.16
CA VAL A 691 -1.91 55.80 -15.29
C VAL A 691 -1.66 57.19 -14.72
N LEU A 692 -0.89 57.25 -13.64
CA LEU A 692 -0.54 58.45 -12.89
C LEU A 692 0.89 58.84 -13.26
N GLU A 693 1.07 60.03 -13.82
CA GLU A 693 2.40 60.52 -14.21
C GLU A 693 2.97 61.43 -13.10
N ARG A 694 4.18 61.09 -12.65
CA ARG A 694 4.93 61.85 -11.66
C ARG A 694 5.66 63.04 -12.30
N ASN A 695 6.14 63.95 -11.46
CA ASN A 695 6.90 65.12 -11.92
C ASN A 695 8.22 64.78 -12.66
N ASP A 696 8.77 63.60 -12.41
CA ASP A 696 9.96 63.04 -13.07
C ASP A 696 9.63 62.21 -14.33
N HIS A 697 8.39 62.27 -14.83
CA HIS A 697 7.85 61.52 -15.97
C HIS A 697 7.68 60.00 -15.77
N SER A 698 8.01 59.46 -14.60
CA SER A 698 7.69 58.06 -14.28
C SER A 698 6.18 57.84 -14.12
N LYS A 699 5.70 56.61 -14.36
CA LYS A 699 4.27 56.28 -14.40
C LYS A 699 3.91 55.18 -13.41
N ILE A 700 2.86 55.42 -12.61
CA ILE A 700 2.26 54.43 -11.71
C ILE A 700 0.89 54.02 -12.26
N ILE A 701 0.59 52.72 -12.24
CA ILE A 701 -0.68 52.19 -12.75
C ILE A 701 -1.54 51.67 -11.59
N LYS A 702 -2.81 52.09 -11.53
CA LYS A 702 -3.81 51.59 -10.59
C LYS A 702 -5.02 51.01 -11.32
N LYS A 703 -5.60 49.94 -10.78
CA LYS A 703 -6.80 49.31 -11.36
C LYS A 703 -8.08 49.92 -10.80
N ILE A 704 -9.07 50.21 -11.66
CA ILE A 704 -10.43 50.57 -11.28
C ILE A 704 -11.43 49.68 -12.04
N VAL A 705 -12.39 49.10 -11.34
CA VAL A 705 -13.46 48.30 -11.93
C VAL A 705 -14.73 49.13 -11.95
N ILE A 706 -15.36 49.31 -13.11
CA ILE A 706 -16.71 49.87 -13.21
C ILE A 706 -17.68 48.71 -13.14
N ASN A 707 -18.61 48.75 -12.18
CA ASN A 707 -19.67 47.76 -12.04
C ASN A 707 -20.98 48.48 -11.65
N ARG A 708 -22.01 48.35 -12.47
CA ARG A 708 -23.35 48.89 -12.19
C ARG A 708 -24.28 47.70 -11.92
N PRO A 709 -25.15 47.78 -10.90
CA PRO A 709 -26.14 46.74 -10.64
C PRO A 709 -27.10 46.56 -11.81
#